data_AF-D2QYD8-F1
#
_entry.id   AF-D2QYD8-F1
#
_cell.length_a   1.000
_cell.length_b   1.000
_cell.length_c   1.000
_cell.angle_alpha   90.00
_cell.angle_beta   90.00
_cell.angle_gamma   90.00
#
_symmetry.space_group_name_H-M   'P 1'
#
loop_
_entity.id
_entity.type
_entity.pdbx_description
1 polymer ?
#
loop_
_entity_poly.entity_id
_entity_poly.type
_entity_poly.pdbx_seq_one_letter_code
_entity_poly.pdbx_strand_id
1 'polypeptide(L)'
;MMKRILWTTLSLTFLIGSLLCCQPVVSAADPSPADPLDWPYWRGPEYNSISRETGLPDTWDIKGGEGSNLAWKSEALGGRSTPVVLRGKIYTIVRNNPATPIEGEKVVAADAATGEIVWERPNNVWSSDVPDTRVGWAPVCGDPETGYIYALGAPGLFQCLNGETGEVVWSSPLHEKLGLLSTYGGRTNVPIVVDDVVVLGSVIIGWGEMARPAHRIIGFDKKTGEIRWFTSTRLLPEDTVYGGPTVAVFKGQKVILTGSGDGWLYALQPQTGKIVWEYQFSRRGLNVSPTVDGNVIYMGHSEENWDDPENPEQKKKVGAVAAIEGTLTGNVTKSGELWKQLEIATGKGSILKVGDRLYCPDDAGKMFVLDAKTGEPIGRKVSLGTIHFATPVYADGKIYHMEKNGRWYILTPDDEKGVTFKRGSTMGNFPTGDECWSSPVISHGRVYVQTTGALYCFEDKTKTKGSTPRPEVEKEAPVSEDPKPALVQVVPAEVLMSPGEKQQFKVRLFNAKGQLLKETAASFKLDGGGTIGDDGLYTAAADATHSATYVTATAEGMTGTARIRIVPPLPWKFDFEGLKDAPITWVGARYRHVVRQVDGTTVLAKITTIPKGTRSRSSMGPSNLHDYTIQADVKCAVVDNKVPDVGVIAQGYTFEMSGENKWLRINSWIPHDKRYFVSKAFEFVPNTWYTMKLKAANVDGKAVLQAKLWERGQPEPSQWTLEMTDPAPNTTGSPGLFGNATNAEVYIDNVAVTPNE
;
A
#
# COMPACT_ATOMS: atom_id res chain seq x y z
N MET A 1 44.67 -61.48 -3.23
CA MET A 1 45.72 -61.49 -2.17
C MET A 1 46.37 -60.10 -2.16
N MET A 2 46.16 -59.36 -1.06
CA MET A 2 46.81 -58.11 -0.59
C MET A 2 47.62 -57.20 -1.54
N LYS A 3 47.40 -55.87 -1.35
CA LYS A 3 48.33 -54.69 -1.35
C LYS A 3 47.73 -53.56 -2.20
N ARG A 4 47.89 -52.26 -1.92
CA ARG A 4 48.47 -51.45 -0.83
C ARG A 4 48.02 -50.00 -1.11
N ILE A 5 47.88 -49.21 -0.06
CA ILE A 5 47.72 -47.74 -0.07
C ILE A 5 49.00 -47.08 -0.58
N LEU A 6 48.90 -46.01 -1.38
CA LEU A 6 49.88 -44.91 -1.39
C LEU A 6 49.25 -43.60 -1.88
N TRP A 7 49.48 -42.55 -1.10
CA TRP A 7 49.06 -41.17 -1.34
C TRP A 7 49.99 -40.49 -2.35
N THR A 8 49.48 -39.54 -3.12
CA THR A 8 50.31 -38.56 -3.85
C THR A 8 49.63 -37.20 -3.83
N THR A 9 50.35 -36.21 -3.34
CA THR A 9 50.06 -34.79 -3.23
C THR A 9 50.00 -34.13 -4.62
N LEU A 10 49.00 -33.28 -4.87
CA LEU A 10 48.98 -32.37 -6.02
C LEU A 10 48.73 -30.94 -5.56
N SER A 11 49.67 -30.05 -5.88
CA SER A 11 49.64 -28.61 -5.60
C SER A 11 48.55 -27.90 -6.40
N LEU A 12 47.74 -27.08 -5.73
CA LEU A 12 46.72 -26.22 -6.34
C LEU A 12 47.36 -24.88 -6.77
N THR A 13 47.31 -24.56 -8.06
CA THR A 13 47.55 -23.20 -8.57
C THR A 13 46.20 -22.48 -8.67
N PHE A 14 46.02 -21.40 -7.91
CA PHE A 14 44.83 -20.56 -7.94
C PHE A 14 44.80 -19.71 -9.23
N LEU A 15 43.82 -19.93 -10.10
CA LEU A 15 43.40 -18.98 -11.12
C LEU A 15 42.18 -18.22 -10.57
N ILE A 16 42.31 -16.90 -10.37
CA ILE A 16 41.21 -16.02 -9.98
C ILE A 16 40.39 -15.73 -11.25
N GLY A 17 39.28 -16.45 -11.42
CA GLY A 17 38.26 -16.19 -12.44
C GLY A 17 37.13 -15.35 -11.86
N SER A 18 36.85 -14.22 -12.49
CA SER A 18 35.73 -13.32 -12.20
C SER A 18 34.39 -14.05 -12.39
N LEU A 19 33.66 -14.32 -11.31
CA LEU A 19 32.28 -14.82 -11.40
C LEU A 19 31.35 -13.66 -11.80
N LEU A 20 30.92 -13.65 -13.06
CA LEU A 20 29.62 -13.07 -13.41
C LEU A 20 28.54 -13.95 -12.75
N CYS A 21 27.81 -13.38 -11.80
CA CYS A 21 26.55 -13.96 -11.32
C CYS A 21 25.52 -13.94 -12.45
N CYS A 22 25.50 -14.97 -13.29
CA CYS A 22 24.32 -15.28 -14.11
C CYS A 22 23.24 -15.83 -13.17
N GLN A 23 22.31 -14.97 -12.76
CA GLN A 23 21.07 -15.45 -12.16
C GLN A 23 20.28 -16.25 -13.20
N PRO A 24 19.62 -17.36 -12.82
CA PRO A 24 18.77 -18.10 -13.73
C PRO A 24 17.60 -17.18 -14.15
N VAL A 25 17.53 -16.89 -15.44
CA VAL A 25 16.35 -16.29 -16.05
C VAL A 25 15.24 -17.32 -15.90
N VAL A 26 14.32 -17.09 -14.96
CA VAL A 26 13.07 -17.84 -14.89
C VAL A 26 12.38 -17.63 -16.23
N SER A 27 12.24 -18.71 -17.01
CA SER A 27 11.52 -18.68 -18.28
C SER A 27 10.11 -18.18 -18.01
N ALA A 28 9.75 -17.04 -18.57
CA ALA A 28 8.37 -16.59 -18.60
C ALA A 28 7.54 -17.71 -19.27
N ALA A 29 6.53 -18.22 -18.58
CA ALA A 29 5.54 -19.08 -19.22
C ALA A 29 4.92 -18.30 -20.38
N ASP A 30 4.66 -18.97 -21.51
CA ASP A 30 3.94 -18.35 -22.63
C ASP A 30 2.64 -17.72 -22.11
N PRO A 31 2.30 -16.48 -22.52
CA PRO A 31 1.09 -15.82 -22.05
C PRO A 31 -0.13 -16.61 -22.50
N SER A 32 -0.76 -17.33 -21.56
CA SER A 32 -2.08 -17.90 -21.77
C SER A 32 -3.07 -16.76 -22.04
N PRO A 33 -3.98 -16.88 -23.02
CA PRO A 33 -5.01 -15.87 -23.23
C PRO A 33 -5.78 -15.65 -21.92
N ALA A 34 -6.03 -14.37 -21.60
CA ALA A 34 -6.78 -13.99 -20.41
C ALA A 34 -8.19 -14.59 -20.46
N ASP A 35 -8.63 -15.21 -19.37
CA ASP A 35 -9.98 -15.76 -19.28
C ASP A 35 -10.99 -14.60 -19.14
N PRO A 36 -11.99 -14.49 -20.03
CA PRO A 36 -13.00 -13.44 -19.93
C PRO A 36 -13.91 -13.57 -18.69
N LEU A 37 -13.86 -14.68 -17.95
CA LEU A 37 -14.57 -14.89 -16.68
C LEU A 37 -13.70 -14.64 -15.45
N ASP A 38 -12.41 -14.32 -15.61
CA ASP A 38 -11.57 -13.91 -14.50
C ASP A 38 -12.04 -12.56 -13.89
N TRP A 39 -11.85 -12.43 -12.59
CA TRP A 39 -12.14 -11.25 -11.79
C TRP A 39 -10.84 -10.71 -11.16
N PRO A 40 -9.90 -10.19 -11.98
CA PRO A 40 -8.53 -9.90 -11.56
C PRO A 40 -8.41 -8.67 -10.66
N TYR A 41 -9.45 -7.85 -10.58
CA TYR A 41 -9.50 -6.63 -9.78
C TYR A 41 -10.74 -6.68 -8.90
N TRP A 42 -10.72 -6.03 -7.73
CA TRP A 42 -11.80 -6.17 -6.74
C TRP A 42 -13.18 -5.71 -7.24
N ARG A 43 -13.23 -4.75 -8.18
CA ARG A 43 -14.45 -4.32 -8.90
C ARG A 43 -14.66 -5.02 -10.25
N GLY A 44 -13.98 -6.14 -10.44
CA GLY A 44 -14.04 -6.92 -11.66
C GLY A 44 -13.24 -6.35 -12.81
N PRO A 45 -13.25 -7.04 -13.96
CA PRO A 45 -12.40 -6.73 -15.10
C PRO A 45 -12.78 -5.42 -15.82
N GLU A 46 -13.95 -4.86 -15.52
CA GLU A 46 -14.43 -3.58 -16.06
C GLU A 46 -14.36 -2.43 -15.04
N TYR A 47 -13.77 -2.66 -13.86
CA TYR A 47 -13.60 -1.66 -12.77
C TYR A 47 -14.90 -1.03 -12.24
N ASN A 48 -16.07 -1.64 -12.52
CA ASN A 48 -17.39 -1.05 -12.29
C ASN A 48 -18.33 -1.92 -11.41
N SER A 49 -17.85 -3.06 -10.91
CA SER A 49 -18.63 -4.03 -10.11
C SER A 49 -19.81 -4.66 -10.87
N ILE A 50 -19.65 -4.86 -12.19
CA ILE A 50 -20.61 -5.59 -13.02
C ILE A 50 -19.97 -6.92 -13.48
N SER A 51 -20.66 -8.04 -13.26
CA SER A 51 -20.40 -9.29 -13.97
C SER A 51 -21.38 -9.46 -15.11
N ARG A 52 -20.89 -10.02 -16.21
CA ARG A 52 -21.68 -10.37 -17.38
C ARG A 52 -22.30 -11.77 -17.29
N GLU A 53 -21.94 -12.51 -16.25
CA GLU A 53 -22.32 -13.90 -16.06
C GLU A 53 -23.80 -14.07 -15.71
N THR A 54 -24.37 -15.18 -16.17
CA THR A 54 -25.78 -15.57 -16.00
C THR A 54 -25.89 -16.97 -15.41
N GLY A 55 -27.08 -17.32 -14.92
CA GLY A 55 -27.30 -18.61 -14.27
C GLY A 55 -26.78 -18.64 -12.83
N LEU A 56 -26.80 -17.48 -12.16
CA LEU A 56 -26.32 -17.33 -10.79
C LEU A 56 -27.44 -17.68 -9.78
N PRO A 57 -27.09 -18.05 -8.53
CA PRO A 57 -28.07 -18.30 -7.48
C PRO A 57 -29.01 -17.12 -7.23
N ASP A 58 -30.30 -17.40 -7.03
CA ASP A 58 -31.34 -16.38 -6.69
C ASP A 58 -31.52 -16.19 -5.18
N THR A 59 -31.04 -17.13 -4.38
CA THR A 59 -31.01 -17.14 -2.91
C THR A 59 -29.73 -17.79 -2.46
N TRP A 60 -29.37 -17.68 -1.18
CA TRP A 60 -28.22 -18.38 -0.60
C TRP A 60 -28.65 -19.20 0.60
N ASP A 61 -28.26 -20.47 0.59
CA ASP A 61 -28.39 -21.34 1.75
C ASP A 61 -27.04 -21.48 2.47
N ILE A 62 -26.81 -20.58 3.44
CA ILE A 62 -25.57 -20.53 4.23
C ILE A 62 -25.36 -21.78 5.10
N LYS A 63 -26.44 -22.51 5.43
CA LYS A 63 -26.32 -23.70 6.28
C LYS A 63 -25.67 -24.86 5.52
N GLY A 64 -25.77 -24.87 4.19
CA GLY A 64 -25.30 -25.98 3.38
C GLY A 64 -26.16 -27.23 3.54
N GLY A 65 -25.67 -28.34 2.97
CA GLY A 65 -26.32 -29.64 2.99
C GLY A 65 -26.65 -30.16 1.60
N GLU A 66 -27.28 -31.33 1.55
CA GLU A 66 -27.70 -31.94 0.29
C GLU A 66 -28.71 -31.03 -0.45
N GLY A 67 -28.46 -30.78 -1.74
CA GLY A 67 -29.27 -29.88 -2.56
C GLY A 67 -29.06 -28.38 -2.28
N SER A 68 -28.16 -28.01 -1.36
CA SER A 68 -27.79 -26.62 -1.10
C SER A 68 -26.98 -26.03 -2.25
N ASN A 69 -27.09 -24.71 -2.42
CA ASN A 69 -26.25 -23.96 -3.36
C ASN A 69 -24.99 -23.38 -2.73
N LEU A 70 -24.70 -23.69 -1.46
CA LEU A 70 -23.37 -23.49 -0.88
C LEU A 70 -22.44 -24.59 -1.40
N ALA A 71 -21.61 -24.26 -2.38
CA ALA A 71 -20.68 -25.20 -3.00
C ALA A 71 -19.55 -25.60 -2.04
N TRP A 72 -19.01 -24.61 -1.33
CA TRP A 72 -18.01 -24.83 -0.28
C TRP A 72 -17.92 -23.61 0.65
N LYS A 73 -17.34 -23.83 1.83
CA LYS A 73 -17.00 -22.81 2.84
C LYS A 73 -15.59 -23.10 3.37
N SER A 74 -14.76 -22.07 3.49
CA SER A 74 -13.40 -22.18 4.06
C SER A 74 -13.18 -21.14 5.17
N GLU A 75 -13.06 -21.60 6.41
CA GLU A 75 -12.76 -20.76 7.58
C GLU A 75 -11.31 -20.26 7.58
N ALA A 76 -10.39 -21.04 6.98
CA ALA A 76 -8.99 -20.65 6.81
C ALA A 76 -8.80 -19.43 5.89
N LEU A 77 -9.82 -19.13 5.07
CA LEU A 77 -9.89 -17.97 4.18
C LEU A 77 -10.76 -16.84 4.75
N GLY A 78 -11.10 -16.86 6.04
CA GLY A 78 -11.80 -15.75 6.70
C GLY A 78 -10.94 -14.47 6.71
N GLY A 79 -11.52 -13.34 6.33
CA GLY A 79 -10.79 -12.09 6.11
C GLY A 79 -11.69 -10.87 5.95
N ARG A 80 -11.09 -9.73 5.61
CA ARG A 80 -11.81 -8.47 5.38
C ARG A 80 -11.71 -7.97 3.95
N SER A 81 -10.83 -8.58 3.17
CA SER A 81 -10.49 -8.12 1.84
C SER A 81 -11.55 -8.54 0.82
N THR A 82 -11.67 -7.82 -0.28
CA THR A 82 -12.38 -8.38 -1.44
C THR A 82 -11.40 -9.29 -2.17
N PRO A 83 -11.66 -10.61 -2.29
CA PRO A 83 -10.77 -11.49 -3.03
C PRO A 83 -10.73 -11.12 -4.52
N VAL A 84 -9.78 -11.68 -5.26
CA VAL A 84 -9.79 -11.67 -6.73
C VAL A 84 -9.73 -13.10 -7.25
N VAL A 85 -10.29 -13.34 -8.43
CA VAL A 85 -10.23 -14.63 -9.11
C VAL A 85 -9.42 -14.48 -10.38
N LEU A 86 -8.37 -15.28 -10.54
CA LEU A 86 -7.53 -15.28 -11.73
C LEU A 86 -7.06 -16.70 -12.02
N ARG A 87 -7.25 -17.17 -13.26
CA ARG A 87 -6.81 -18.49 -13.74
C ARG A 87 -7.25 -19.63 -12.82
N GLY A 88 -8.52 -19.62 -12.42
CA GLY A 88 -9.12 -20.67 -11.59
C GLY A 88 -8.73 -20.64 -10.11
N LYS A 89 -8.02 -19.60 -9.64
CA LYS A 89 -7.61 -19.44 -8.24
C LYS A 89 -8.17 -18.17 -7.63
N ILE A 90 -8.47 -18.24 -6.34
CA ILE A 90 -8.84 -17.11 -5.49
C ILE A 90 -7.60 -16.62 -4.77
N TYR A 91 -7.38 -15.30 -4.76
CA TYR A 91 -6.29 -14.66 -4.03
C TYR A 91 -6.84 -13.66 -3.03
N THR A 92 -6.33 -13.69 -1.80
CA THR A 92 -6.74 -12.77 -0.73
C THR A 92 -5.66 -12.63 0.35
N ILE A 93 -5.85 -11.68 1.26
CA ILE A 93 -4.98 -11.44 2.42
C ILE A 93 -5.75 -11.78 3.69
N VAL A 94 -5.17 -12.62 4.55
CA VAL A 94 -5.76 -13.04 5.83
C VAL A 94 -4.74 -12.99 6.97
N ARG A 95 -5.21 -13.15 8.21
CA ARG A 95 -4.31 -13.30 9.38
C ARG A 95 -3.56 -14.62 9.28
N ASN A 96 -2.30 -14.61 9.67
CA ASN A 96 -1.46 -15.80 9.78
C ASN A 96 -1.28 -16.16 11.26
N ASN A 97 -1.63 -17.39 11.66
CA ASN A 97 -1.52 -17.87 13.05
C ASN A 97 -2.14 -16.91 14.10
N PRO A 98 -3.43 -16.56 13.98
CA PRO A 98 -4.07 -15.58 14.85
C PRO A 98 -4.03 -15.98 16.33
N ALA A 99 -3.86 -14.99 17.22
CA ALA A 99 -3.75 -15.14 18.66
C ALA A 99 -2.56 -16.00 19.14
N THR A 100 -1.47 -16.04 18.37
CA THR A 100 -0.23 -16.76 18.72
C THR A 100 0.99 -15.84 18.77
N PRO A 101 2.09 -16.25 19.45
CA PRO A 101 3.34 -15.49 19.46
C PRO A 101 4.00 -15.29 18.09
N ILE A 102 3.60 -16.05 17.07
CA ILE A 102 4.11 -15.99 15.68
C ILE A 102 3.07 -15.40 14.72
N GLU A 103 2.10 -14.67 15.25
CA GLU A 103 1.05 -14.05 14.45
C GLU A 103 1.61 -13.06 13.43
N GLY A 104 1.02 -13.05 12.25
CA GLY A 104 1.30 -12.09 11.20
C GLY A 104 0.17 -11.99 10.18
N GLU A 105 0.54 -11.72 8.94
CA GLU A 105 -0.34 -11.66 7.79
C GLU A 105 0.10 -12.72 6.76
N LYS A 106 -0.80 -13.18 5.89
CA LYS A 106 -0.42 -13.97 4.72
C LYS A 106 -1.23 -13.58 3.50
N VAL A 107 -0.57 -13.64 2.34
CA VAL A 107 -1.27 -13.76 1.05
C VAL A 107 -1.54 -15.24 0.82
N VAL A 108 -2.74 -15.60 0.42
CA VAL A 108 -3.14 -17.00 0.20
C VAL A 108 -3.77 -17.14 -1.18
N ALA A 109 -3.45 -18.25 -1.84
CA ALA A 109 -4.16 -18.72 -3.01
C ALA A 109 -4.93 -20.01 -2.69
N ALA A 110 -6.17 -20.08 -3.17
CA ALA A 110 -7.00 -21.28 -3.07
C ALA A 110 -7.61 -21.62 -4.43
N ASP A 111 -7.88 -22.89 -4.68
CA ASP A 111 -8.63 -23.33 -5.85
C ASP A 111 -10.05 -22.74 -5.80
N ALA A 112 -10.48 -22.08 -6.88
CA ALA A 112 -11.75 -21.37 -6.90
C ALA A 112 -12.96 -22.32 -6.92
N ALA A 113 -12.79 -23.56 -7.37
CA ALA A 113 -13.86 -24.55 -7.46
C ALA A 113 -14.03 -25.35 -6.15
N THR A 114 -12.97 -25.57 -5.37
CA THR A 114 -13.01 -26.39 -4.15
C THR A 114 -12.81 -25.59 -2.85
N GLY A 115 -12.18 -24.41 -2.91
CA GLY A 115 -11.80 -23.63 -1.74
C GLY A 115 -10.56 -24.18 -1.01
N GLU A 116 -9.91 -25.20 -1.56
CA GLU A 116 -8.69 -25.79 -1.01
C GLU A 116 -7.50 -24.86 -1.22
N ILE A 117 -6.68 -24.69 -0.18
CA ILE A 117 -5.49 -23.84 -0.24
C ILE A 117 -4.45 -24.48 -1.16
N VAL A 118 -3.96 -23.71 -2.13
CA VAL A 118 -2.91 -24.12 -3.07
C VAL A 118 -1.54 -23.73 -2.53
N TRP A 119 -1.40 -22.47 -2.10
CA TRP A 119 -0.16 -21.97 -1.49
C TRP A 119 -0.45 -20.83 -0.51
N GLU A 120 0.49 -20.60 0.40
CA GLU A 120 0.45 -19.53 1.39
C GLU A 120 1.77 -18.78 1.42
N ARG A 121 1.71 -17.45 1.51
CA ARG A 121 2.87 -16.58 1.68
C ARG A 121 2.76 -15.81 2.99
N PRO A 122 3.32 -16.34 4.10
CA PRO A 122 3.32 -15.64 5.37
C PRO A 122 4.29 -14.44 5.35
N ASN A 123 3.87 -13.37 6.02
CA ASN A 123 4.62 -12.14 6.22
C ASN A 123 4.53 -11.75 7.70
N ASN A 124 5.67 -11.44 8.30
CA ASN A 124 5.70 -10.76 9.58
C ASN A 124 5.15 -9.35 9.45
N VAL A 125 4.59 -8.82 10.54
CA VAL A 125 4.18 -7.42 10.62
C VAL A 125 5.20 -6.68 11.47
N TRP A 126 5.81 -5.64 10.90
CA TRP A 126 6.69 -4.73 11.62
C TRP A 126 6.50 -3.30 11.13
N SER A 127 6.99 -2.33 11.92
CA SER A 127 6.91 -0.91 11.56
C SER A 127 5.49 -0.44 11.17
N SER A 128 4.46 -1.13 11.69
CA SER A 128 3.06 -0.89 11.37
C SER A 128 2.25 -0.42 12.56
N ASP A 129 1.28 0.46 12.31
CA ASP A 129 0.28 0.91 13.28
C ASP A 129 -1.05 0.14 13.16
N VAL A 130 -1.14 -0.81 12.23
CA VAL A 130 -2.33 -1.63 12.00
C VAL A 130 -2.47 -2.66 13.11
N PRO A 131 -3.57 -2.74 13.87
CA PRO A 131 -3.79 -3.84 14.82
C PRO A 131 -4.11 -5.16 14.09
N ASP A 132 -3.88 -6.29 14.76
CA ASP A 132 -4.15 -7.65 14.25
C ASP A 132 -5.58 -7.83 13.76
N THR A 133 -6.53 -7.31 14.53
CA THR A 133 -7.96 -7.29 14.20
C THR A 133 -8.29 -6.42 13.00
N ARG A 134 -7.31 -5.82 12.31
CA ARG A 134 -7.51 -5.08 11.06
C ARG A 134 -6.52 -5.45 9.97
N VAL A 135 -5.87 -6.60 10.07
CA VAL A 135 -5.10 -7.21 8.98
C VAL A 135 -6.02 -7.59 7.81
N GLY A 136 -5.49 -7.51 6.59
CA GLY A 136 -6.15 -8.00 5.36
C GLY A 136 -7.34 -7.17 4.89
N TRP A 137 -7.24 -5.84 4.89
CA TRP A 137 -8.31 -4.97 4.35
C TRP A 137 -8.17 -4.65 2.86
N ALA A 138 -6.96 -4.46 2.31
CA ALA A 138 -6.83 -4.15 0.89
C ALA A 138 -6.98 -5.40 0.03
N PRO A 139 -7.71 -5.32 -1.09
CA PRO A 139 -7.67 -6.33 -2.13
C PRO A 139 -6.30 -6.39 -2.79
N VAL A 140 -5.93 -7.60 -3.21
CA VAL A 140 -4.84 -7.81 -4.16
C VAL A 140 -5.30 -7.43 -5.57
N CYS A 141 -4.36 -7.27 -6.50
CA CYS A 141 -4.64 -7.09 -7.92
C CYS A 141 -3.95 -8.19 -8.72
N GLY A 142 -4.67 -8.87 -9.59
CA GLY A 142 -4.12 -9.80 -10.57
C GLY A 142 -3.81 -9.12 -11.89
N ASP A 143 -2.76 -9.56 -12.57
CA ASP A 143 -2.45 -9.21 -13.95
C ASP A 143 -2.78 -10.40 -14.87
N PRO A 144 -3.85 -10.34 -15.68
CA PRO A 144 -4.23 -11.42 -16.57
C PRO A 144 -3.15 -11.80 -17.60
N GLU A 145 -2.30 -10.84 -18.01
CA GLU A 145 -1.23 -11.07 -18.98
C GLU A 145 -0.16 -12.00 -18.39
N THR A 146 0.35 -11.65 -17.22
CA THR A 146 1.50 -12.33 -16.60
C THR A 146 1.09 -13.45 -15.64
N GLY A 147 -0.13 -13.39 -15.09
CA GLY A 147 -0.54 -14.24 -13.96
C GLY A 147 0.04 -13.76 -12.62
N TYR A 148 0.63 -12.56 -12.56
CA TYR A 148 1.18 -12.02 -11.32
C TYR A 148 0.10 -11.44 -10.41
N ILE A 149 0.36 -11.52 -9.10
CA ILE A 149 -0.50 -10.99 -8.04
C ILE A 149 0.26 -9.90 -7.29
N TYR A 150 -0.33 -8.72 -7.21
CA TYR A 150 0.23 -7.56 -6.50
C TYR A 150 -0.51 -7.35 -5.18
N ALA A 151 0.22 -7.28 -4.08
CA ALA A 151 -0.33 -7.17 -2.73
C ALA A 151 0.40 -6.12 -1.91
N LEU A 152 -0.35 -5.22 -1.26
CA LEU A 152 0.15 -4.34 -0.20
C LEU A 152 -0.47 -4.74 1.15
N GLY A 153 0.37 -5.32 1.99
CA GLY A 153 -0.02 -5.80 3.31
C GLY A 153 0.06 -4.77 4.44
N ALA A 154 -0.47 -5.13 5.61
CA ALA A 154 -0.28 -4.40 6.86
C ALA A 154 1.19 -4.08 7.24
N PRO A 155 2.21 -4.89 6.87
CA PRO A 155 3.63 -4.56 7.09
C PRO A 155 4.17 -3.45 6.18
N GLY A 156 3.34 -2.86 5.30
CA GLY A 156 3.82 -1.92 4.27
C GLY A 156 4.72 -2.57 3.23
N LEU A 157 4.66 -3.89 3.10
CA LEU A 157 5.40 -4.67 2.11
C LEU A 157 4.56 -4.74 0.82
N PHE A 158 5.04 -4.11 -0.25
CA PHE A 158 4.43 -4.21 -1.56
C PHE A 158 5.12 -5.31 -2.37
N GLN A 159 4.37 -6.33 -2.77
CA GLN A 159 4.91 -7.55 -3.38
C GLN A 159 4.27 -7.80 -4.74
N CYS A 160 5.07 -8.32 -5.67
CA CYS A 160 4.61 -9.05 -6.84
C CYS A 160 4.92 -10.53 -6.64
N LEU A 161 3.88 -11.36 -6.69
CA LEU A 161 3.94 -12.79 -6.52
C LEU A 161 3.62 -13.49 -7.83
N ASN A 162 4.30 -14.60 -8.11
CA ASN A 162 3.85 -15.53 -9.13
C ASN A 162 2.52 -16.15 -8.66
N GLY A 163 1.43 -15.94 -9.39
CA GLY A 163 0.10 -16.45 -8.99
C GLY A 163 0.03 -17.98 -8.95
N GLU A 164 0.87 -18.67 -9.73
CA GLU A 164 0.90 -20.13 -9.71
C GLU A 164 1.54 -20.69 -8.44
N THR A 165 2.70 -20.15 -8.06
CA THR A 165 3.58 -20.73 -7.04
C THR A 165 3.61 -19.99 -5.70
N GLY A 166 3.17 -18.73 -5.67
CA GLY A 166 3.30 -17.84 -4.50
C GLY A 166 4.72 -17.30 -4.28
N GLU A 167 5.66 -17.60 -5.20
CA GLU A 167 7.02 -17.09 -5.13
C GLU A 167 7.07 -15.58 -5.35
N VAL A 168 7.94 -14.90 -4.61
CA VAL A 168 8.16 -13.46 -4.76
C VAL A 168 8.96 -13.21 -6.03
N VAL A 169 8.35 -12.51 -6.99
CA VAL A 169 9.05 -11.98 -8.18
C VAL A 169 9.88 -10.77 -7.76
N TRP A 170 9.26 -9.85 -7.03
CA TRP A 170 9.93 -8.73 -6.37
C TRP A 170 9.11 -8.26 -5.16
N SER A 171 9.79 -7.59 -4.22
CA SER A 171 9.14 -6.98 -3.06
C SER A 171 9.82 -5.66 -2.68
N SER A 172 9.05 -4.77 -2.05
CA SER A 172 9.50 -3.44 -1.67
C SER A 172 8.92 -3.06 -0.29
N PRO A 173 9.73 -3.00 0.78
CA PRO A 173 9.28 -2.59 2.11
C PRO A 173 9.10 -1.07 2.18
N LEU A 174 7.90 -0.58 1.88
CA LEU A 174 7.64 0.84 1.64
C LEU A 174 7.75 1.70 2.90
N HIS A 175 7.55 1.14 4.11
CA HIS A 175 7.78 1.86 5.37
C HIS A 175 9.22 2.38 5.46
N GLU A 176 10.19 1.52 5.22
CA GLU A 176 11.60 1.85 5.36
C GLU A 176 12.16 2.51 4.08
N LYS A 177 11.77 1.98 2.91
CA LYS A 177 12.28 2.47 1.62
C LYS A 177 11.79 3.87 1.32
N LEU A 178 10.50 4.15 1.54
CA LEU A 178 9.85 5.40 1.11
C LEU A 178 9.22 6.19 2.26
N GLY A 179 9.04 5.61 3.45
CA GLY A 179 8.34 6.31 4.54
C GLY A 179 6.83 6.23 4.38
N LEU A 180 6.31 5.09 3.92
CA LEU A 180 4.87 4.80 3.95
C LEU A 180 4.33 5.00 5.37
N LEU A 181 3.19 5.66 5.51
CA LEU A 181 2.50 5.78 6.80
C LEU A 181 1.33 4.80 6.85
N SER A 182 1.43 3.80 7.74
CA SER A 182 0.26 3.01 8.15
C SER A 182 -0.51 3.75 9.24
N THR A 183 -1.78 3.40 9.42
CA THR A 183 -2.62 3.98 10.47
C THR A 183 -3.33 2.88 11.23
N TYR A 184 -3.77 3.20 12.45
CA TYR A 184 -4.63 2.31 13.24
C TYR A 184 -5.88 1.84 12.46
N GLY A 185 -6.32 2.61 11.45
CA GLY A 185 -7.42 2.26 10.55
C GLY A 185 -7.28 0.89 9.87
N GLY A 186 -6.06 0.38 9.70
CA GLY A 186 -5.78 -0.96 9.16
C GLY A 186 -6.02 -1.14 7.66
N ARG A 187 -6.80 -0.25 7.05
CA ARG A 187 -6.95 -0.16 5.60
C ARG A 187 -5.60 0.16 4.95
N THR A 188 -5.24 -0.60 3.92
CA THR A 188 -4.10 -0.34 3.04
C THR A 188 -4.61 0.05 1.65
N ASN A 189 -3.72 0.50 0.78
CA ASN A 189 -4.05 1.02 -0.54
C ASN A 189 -4.19 -0.09 -1.58
N VAL A 190 -5.12 0.07 -2.52
CA VAL A 190 -5.39 -0.91 -3.59
C VAL A 190 -4.46 -0.65 -4.78
N PRO A 191 -3.61 -1.62 -5.19
CA PRO A 191 -2.81 -1.49 -6.40
C PRO A 191 -3.69 -1.65 -7.65
N ILE A 192 -3.24 -1.09 -8.78
CA ILE A 192 -3.88 -1.31 -10.08
C ILE A 192 -2.81 -1.55 -11.16
N VAL A 193 -3.02 -2.54 -12.02
CA VAL A 193 -2.15 -2.82 -13.16
C VAL A 193 -2.73 -2.14 -14.40
N VAL A 194 -1.89 -1.37 -15.11
CA VAL A 194 -2.25 -0.72 -16.36
C VAL A 194 -1.07 -0.84 -17.31
N ASP A 195 -1.26 -1.51 -18.44
CA ASP A 195 -0.20 -1.81 -19.41
C ASP A 195 1.01 -2.50 -18.73
N ASP A 196 2.18 -1.85 -18.71
CA ASP A 196 3.43 -2.35 -18.13
C ASP A 196 3.78 -1.74 -16.76
N VAL A 197 2.85 -0.99 -16.16
CA VAL A 197 3.00 -0.43 -14.81
C VAL A 197 2.01 -1.00 -13.82
N VAL A 198 2.42 -1.10 -12.55
CA VAL A 198 1.52 -1.23 -11.41
C VAL A 198 1.57 0.06 -10.61
N VAL A 199 0.40 0.63 -10.32
CA VAL A 199 0.26 1.93 -9.66
C VAL A 199 -0.29 1.76 -8.26
N LEU A 200 0.28 2.49 -7.31
CA LEU A 200 -0.11 2.50 -5.90
C LEU A 200 -0.08 3.94 -5.37
N GLY A 201 -1.18 4.39 -4.78
CA GLY A 201 -1.23 5.65 -4.02
C GLY A 201 -1.07 5.39 -2.53
N SER A 202 -0.34 6.20 -1.77
CA SER A 202 -0.39 6.19 -0.31
C SER A 202 0.15 7.48 0.32
N VAL A 203 -0.06 7.69 1.62
CA VAL A 203 0.57 8.80 2.35
C VAL A 203 2.02 8.43 2.66
N ILE A 204 2.93 9.20 2.10
CA ILE A 204 4.36 8.96 2.18
C ILE A 204 5.02 10.18 2.81
N ILE A 205 6.01 9.98 3.67
CA ILE A 205 6.84 11.06 4.23
C ILE A 205 8.20 11.20 3.56
N GLY A 206 8.74 10.18 2.90
CA GLY A 206 9.91 10.31 2.03
C GLY A 206 11.18 10.86 2.70
N TRP A 207 12.04 11.42 1.86
CA TRP A 207 13.32 12.07 2.17
C TRP A 207 13.56 13.19 1.16
N GLY A 208 14.53 14.08 1.44
CA GLY A 208 14.84 15.22 0.57
C GLY A 208 13.63 16.13 0.37
N GLU A 209 13.33 16.51 -0.86
CA GLU A 209 12.16 17.34 -1.18
C GLU A 209 10.83 16.64 -0.87
N MET A 210 10.83 15.30 -0.86
CA MET A 210 9.66 14.52 -0.50
C MET A 210 9.48 14.34 1.02
N ALA A 211 10.37 14.91 1.85
CA ALA A 211 10.35 14.78 3.32
C ALA A 211 9.04 15.24 3.98
N ARG A 212 8.29 16.15 3.34
CA ARG A 212 6.98 16.58 3.82
C ARG A 212 5.91 15.56 3.40
N PRO A 213 5.02 15.13 4.31
CA PRO A 213 3.95 14.20 3.98
C PRO A 213 3.07 14.70 2.85
N ALA A 214 2.76 13.82 1.89
CA ALA A 214 1.77 14.02 0.84
C ALA A 214 1.13 12.68 0.52
N HIS A 215 -0.08 12.67 -0.04
CA HIS A 215 -0.52 11.49 -0.77
C HIS A 215 0.32 11.43 -2.05
N ARG A 216 1.08 10.35 -2.20
CA ARG A 216 1.94 10.11 -3.36
C ARG A 216 1.44 8.90 -4.13
N ILE A 217 1.31 9.08 -5.43
CA ILE A 217 0.95 8.03 -6.38
C ILE A 217 2.24 7.63 -7.09
N ILE A 218 2.51 6.34 -7.13
CA ILE A 218 3.77 5.77 -7.61
C ILE A 218 3.47 4.76 -8.70
N GLY A 219 4.15 4.89 -9.83
CA GLY A 219 4.17 3.86 -10.87
C GLY A 219 5.43 3.01 -10.76
N PHE A 220 5.25 1.71 -10.63
CA PHE A 220 6.31 0.73 -10.64
C PHE A 220 6.28 -0.01 -11.98
N ASP A 221 7.45 -0.39 -12.49
CA ASP A 221 7.53 -1.45 -13.49
C ASP A 221 6.89 -2.72 -12.93
N LYS A 222 5.90 -3.26 -13.63
CA LYS A 222 5.12 -4.38 -13.11
C LYS A 222 5.95 -5.67 -12.93
N LYS A 223 7.02 -5.83 -13.71
CA LYS A 223 7.87 -7.04 -13.71
C LYS A 223 9.08 -6.92 -12.81
N THR A 224 9.63 -5.72 -12.59
CA THR A 224 10.86 -5.52 -11.82
C THR A 224 10.67 -4.83 -10.46
N GLY A 225 9.55 -4.13 -10.27
CA GLY A 225 9.33 -3.31 -9.07
C GLY A 225 10.17 -2.03 -9.03
N GLU A 226 10.86 -1.70 -10.12
CA GLU A 226 11.57 -0.43 -10.26
C GLU A 226 10.58 0.73 -10.31
N ILE A 227 10.85 1.80 -9.56
CA ILE A 227 9.97 2.96 -9.56
C ILE A 227 10.23 3.75 -10.85
N ARG A 228 9.19 3.96 -11.66
CA ARG A 228 9.28 4.71 -12.92
C ARG A 228 8.92 6.17 -12.76
N TRP A 229 8.02 6.50 -11.84
CA TRP A 229 7.60 7.87 -11.57
C TRP A 229 6.92 7.99 -10.21
N PHE A 230 6.90 9.23 -9.71
CA PHE A 230 6.13 9.64 -8.54
C PHE A 230 5.29 10.86 -8.89
N THR A 231 4.11 10.96 -8.31
CA THR A 231 3.29 12.16 -8.31
C THR A 231 2.90 12.48 -6.88
N SER A 232 3.13 13.71 -6.45
CA SER A 232 2.67 14.20 -5.15
C SER A 232 1.41 15.02 -5.34
N THR A 233 0.39 14.76 -4.53
CA THR A 233 -0.78 15.64 -4.40
C THR A 233 -0.44 16.80 -3.45
N ARG A 234 -1.44 17.47 -2.87
CA ARG A 234 -1.22 18.52 -1.88
C ARG A 234 -0.45 17.99 -0.65
N LEU A 235 0.48 18.80 -0.16
CA LEU A 235 1.20 18.53 1.08
C LEU A 235 0.24 18.51 2.28
N LEU A 236 0.58 17.69 3.27
CA LEU A 236 -0.14 17.56 4.54
C LEU A 236 -1.61 17.17 4.37
N PRO A 237 -1.91 16.02 3.72
CA PRO A 237 -3.27 15.52 3.56
C PRO A 237 -3.99 15.41 4.93
N GLU A 238 -5.31 15.53 4.91
CA GLU A 238 -6.16 15.38 6.11
C GLU A 238 -6.28 13.93 6.53
N ASP A 239 -6.37 13.04 5.54
CA ASP A 239 -6.63 11.62 5.76
C ASP A 239 -5.76 10.74 4.86
N THR A 240 -5.82 9.43 5.13
CA THR A 240 -5.41 8.38 4.20
C THR A 240 -6.61 7.98 3.32
N VAL A 241 -6.33 7.36 2.18
CA VAL A 241 -7.34 6.91 1.21
C VAL A 241 -7.25 5.42 0.97
N TYR A 242 -8.39 4.79 0.73
CA TYR A 242 -8.50 3.35 0.56
C TYR A 242 -9.35 2.93 -0.63
N GLY A 243 -9.95 3.89 -1.35
CA GLY A 243 -10.65 3.65 -2.60
C GLY A 243 -9.67 3.17 -3.68
N GLY A 244 -10.07 2.16 -4.45
CA GLY A 244 -9.27 1.68 -5.57
C GLY A 244 -9.33 2.62 -6.78
N PRO A 245 -8.24 2.76 -7.55
CA PRO A 245 -8.30 3.53 -8.78
C PRO A 245 -9.17 2.86 -9.86
N THR A 246 -9.62 3.65 -10.83
CA THR A 246 -10.39 3.17 -12.00
C THR A 246 -9.68 3.60 -13.28
N VAL A 247 -9.58 2.71 -14.28
CA VAL A 247 -9.05 3.07 -15.60
C VAL A 247 -10.18 3.56 -16.50
N ALA A 248 -9.92 4.62 -17.26
CA ALA A 248 -10.82 5.13 -18.28
C ALA A 248 -10.05 5.63 -19.51
N VAL A 249 -10.76 5.78 -20.62
CA VAL A 249 -10.25 6.48 -21.80
C VAL A 249 -11.20 7.62 -22.13
N PHE A 250 -10.67 8.85 -22.17
CA PHE A 250 -11.42 10.04 -22.54
C PHE A 250 -10.76 10.70 -23.75
N LYS A 251 -11.53 10.93 -24.84
CA LYS A 251 -11.01 11.54 -26.09
C LYS A 251 -9.72 10.86 -26.60
N GLY A 252 -9.68 9.53 -26.50
CA GLY A 252 -8.53 8.72 -26.90
C GLY A 252 -7.29 8.85 -26.00
N GLN A 253 -7.40 9.40 -24.78
CA GLN A 253 -6.33 9.42 -23.79
C GLN A 253 -6.69 8.50 -22.62
N LYS A 254 -5.82 7.53 -22.30
CA LYS A 254 -5.98 6.64 -21.15
C LYS A 254 -5.59 7.35 -19.85
N VAL A 255 -6.41 7.22 -18.82
CA VAL A 255 -6.19 7.81 -17.49
C VAL A 255 -6.49 6.81 -16.37
N ILE A 256 -5.82 7.00 -15.23
CA ILE A 256 -6.20 6.42 -13.94
C ILE A 256 -6.93 7.50 -13.14
N LEU A 257 -8.12 7.18 -12.66
CA LEU A 257 -8.92 8.01 -11.77
C LEU A 257 -8.73 7.56 -10.32
N THR A 258 -8.34 8.46 -9.43
CA THR A 258 -8.14 8.11 -8.01
C THR A 258 -8.53 9.25 -7.06
N GLY A 259 -9.22 8.89 -5.99
CA GLY A 259 -9.40 9.78 -4.84
C GLY A 259 -8.08 9.95 -4.06
N SER A 260 -7.98 11.06 -3.33
CA SER A 260 -6.79 11.40 -2.55
C SER A 260 -7.10 11.90 -1.15
N GLY A 261 -6.08 11.86 -0.28
CA GLY A 261 -6.17 12.16 1.16
C GLY A 261 -6.34 13.65 1.47
N ASP A 262 -6.26 14.47 0.43
CA ASP A 262 -6.47 15.91 0.45
C ASP A 262 -7.88 16.34 -0.01
N GLY A 263 -8.75 15.38 -0.36
CA GLY A 263 -10.15 15.60 -0.77
C GLY A 263 -10.38 15.81 -2.27
N TRP A 264 -9.36 15.54 -3.08
CA TRP A 264 -9.40 15.70 -4.52
C TRP A 264 -9.52 14.35 -5.24
N LEU A 265 -10.28 14.36 -6.33
CA LEU A 265 -10.26 13.32 -7.36
C LEU A 265 -9.29 13.76 -8.46
N TYR A 266 -8.35 12.88 -8.82
CA TYR A 266 -7.36 13.13 -9.86
C TYR A 266 -7.52 12.18 -11.03
N ALA A 267 -7.30 12.67 -12.25
CA ALA A 267 -6.99 11.86 -13.42
C ALA A 267 -5.51 11.96 -13.77
N LEU A 268 -4.83 10.83 -13.89
CA LEU A 268 -3.39 10.75 -14.15
C LEU A 268 -3.10 9.89 -15.37
N GLN A 269 -2.07 10.28 -16.13
CA GLN A 269 -1.50 9.44 -17.18
C GLN A 269 -0.83 8.20 -16.54
N PRO A 270 -1.21 6.96 -16.92
CA PRO A 270 -0.69 5.75 -16.28
C PRO A 270 0.83 5.62 -16.38
N GLN A 271 1.42 5.98 -17.52
CA GLN A 271 2.84 5.73 -17.80
C GLN A 271 3.78 6.79 -17.23
N THR A 272 3.28 7.99 -16.94
CA THR A 272 4.10 9.14 -16.56
C THR A 272 3.74 9.71 -15.19
N GLY A 273 2.56 9.40 -14.67
CA GLY A 273 1.99 10.01 -13.47
C GLY A 273 1.48 11.43 -13.66
N LYS A 274 1.62 12.02 -14.85
CA LYS A 274 1.21 13.42 -15.08
C LYS A 274 -0.29 13.58 -14.81
N ILE A 275 -0.64 14.55 -13.97
CA ILE A 275 -2.03 14.94 -13.72
C ILE A 275 -2.60 15.58 -14.98
N VAL A 276 -3.71 15.02 -15.48
CA VAL A 276 -4.48 15.55 -16.62
C VAL A 276 -5.49 16.58 -16.12
N TRP A 277 -6.21 16.23 -15.05
CA TRP A 277 -7.12 17.13 -14.36
C TRP A 277 -7.32 16.76 -12.89
N GLU A 278 -7.87 17.69 -12.12
CA GLU A 278 -8.17 17.56 -10.70
C GLU A 278 -9.53 18.19 -10.36
N TYR A 279 -10.28 17.56 -9.46
CA TYR A 279 -11.60 17.99 -8.99
C TYR A 279 -11.65 17.96 -7.46
N GLN A 280 -11.83 19.12 -6.82
CA GLN A 280 -12.00 19.19 -5.37
C GLN A 280 -13.42 18.77 -5.00
N PHE A 281 -13.57 17.60 -4.36
CA PHE A 281 -14.89 17.08 -4.00
C PHE A 281 -15.21 17.37 -2.53
N SER A 282 -14.23 17.17 -1.65
CA SER A 282 -14.36 17.29 -0.20
C SER A 282 -13.20 18.05 0.41
N ARG A 283 -13.30 18.36 1.70
CA ARG A 283 -12.20 18.95 2.50
C ARG A 283 -11.22 17.90 3.02
N ARG A 284 -11.63 16.64 3.01
CA ARG A 284 -11.03 15.47 3.67
C ARG A 284 -10.95 14.28 2.71
N GLY A 285 -10.27 13.20 3.08
CA GLY A 285 -9.91 12.12 2.13
C GLY A 285 -11.09 11.45 1.41
N LEU A 286 -10.87 11.06 0.15
CA LEU A 286 -11.86 10.35 -0.68
C LEU A 286 -11.64 8.83 -0.66
N ASN A 287 -12.55 8.09 -0.01
CA ASN A 287 -12.36 6.66 0.29
C ASN A 287 -13.06 5.67 -0.65
N VAL A 288 -13.79 6.15 -1.66
CA VAL A 288 -14.53 5.31 -2.63
C VAL A 288 -13.87 5.33 -4.00
N SER A 289 -14.23 4.38 -4.87
CA SER A 289 -13.74 4.32 -6.24
C SER A 289 -14.65 5.06 -7.23
N PRO A 290 -14.07 5.79 -8.21
CA PRO A 290 -14.82 6.36 -9.32
C PRO A 290 -15.50 5.28 -10.17
N THR A 291 -16.71 5.53 -10.63
CA THR A 291 -17.44 4.66 -11.57
C THR A 291 -17.63 5.40 -12.88
N VAL A 292 -17.26 4.79 -14.00
CA VAL A 292 -17.20 5.48 -15.30
C VAL A 292 -18.24 4.90 -16.25
N ASP A 293 -18.93 5.77 -16.97
CA ASP A 293 -19.85 5.43 -18.05
C ASP A 293 -19.69 6.44 -19.19
N GLY A 294 -19.11 5.97 -20.31
CA GLY A 294 -18.69 6.86 -21.39
C GLY A 294 -17.75 7.95 -20.87
N ASN A 295 -18.18 9.21 -20.98
CA ASN A 295 -17.42 10.38 -20.53
C ASN A 295 -17.76 10.85 -19.11
N VAL A 296 -18.72 10.21 -18.44
CA VAL A 296 -19.21 10.65 -17.13
C VAL A 296 -18.62 9.78 -16.02
N ILE A 297 -18.22 10.44 -14.94
CA ILE A 297 -17.67 9.83 -13.74
C ILE A 297 -18.65 10.04 -12.59
N TYR A 298 -19.05 8.96 -11.94
CA TYR A 298 -19.89 8.95 -10.75
C TYR A 298 -19.06 8.61 -9.52
N MET A 299 -19.14 9.44 -8.48
CA MET A 299 -18.40 9.24 -7.23
C MET A 299 -19.17 9.81 -6.05
N GLY A 300 -18.95 9.24 -4.86
CA GLY A 300 -19.47 9.78 -3.60
C GLY A 300 -18.38 10.13 -2.58
N HIS A 301 -18.77 10.77 -1.48
CA HIS A 301 -17.99 10.82 -0.24
C HIS A 301 -18.90 10.90 0.98
N SER A 302 -18.36 10.69 2.18
CA SER A 302 -19.07 10.91 3.46
C SER A 302 -18.46 12.01 4.33
N GLU A 303 -17.57 12.83 3.75
CA GLU A 303 -16.89 13.93 4.44
C GLU A 303 -17.59 15.30 4.26
N GLU A 304 -17.07 16.36 4.88
CA GLU A 304 -17.51 17.73 4.57
C GLU A 304 -17.19 18.12 3.12
N ASN A 305 -18.19 18.67 2.44
CA ASN A 305 -18.04 19.21 1.09
C ASN A 305 -17.03 20.37 1.07
N TRP A 306 -16.36 20.55 -0.07
CA TRP A 306 -15.39 21.63 -0.26
C TRP A 306 -16.02 23.03 -0.13
N ASP A 307 -15.21 24.04 0.19
CA ASP A 307 -15.71 25.41 0.39
C ASP A 307 -15.93 26.09 -0.95
N ASP A 308 -17.14 25.96 -1.49
CA ASP A 308 -17.56 26.62 -2.71
C ASP A 308 -18.04 28.04 -2.41
N PRO A 309 -17.35 29.09 -2.92
CA PRO A 309 -17.78 30.47 -2.74
C PRO A 309 -19.17 30.80 -3.34
N GLU A 310 -19.59 30.08 -4.38
CA GLU A 310 -20.88 30.23 -5.06
C GLU A 310 -22.00 29.44 -4.37
N ASN A 311 -21.65 28.43 -3.58
CA ASN A 311 -22.59 27.67 -2.74
C ASN A 311 -22.03 27.48 -1.32
N PRO A 312 -21.93 28.55 -0.52
CA PRO A 312 -21.25 28.53 0.78
C PRO A 312 -21.94 27.65 1.83
N GLU A 313 -23.20 27.28 1.61
CA GLU A 313 -23.95 26.40 2.51
C GLU A 313 -23.55 24.92 2.35
N GLN A 314 -22.98 24.51 1.20
CA GLN A 314 -22.66 23.09 0.97
C GLN A 314 -21.66 22.54 2.00
N LYS A 315 -20.72 23.37 2.47
CA LYS A 315 -19.69 22.93 3.44
C LYS A 315 -20.25 22.54 4.81
N LYS A 316 -21.49 22.92 5.11
CA LYS A 316 -22.21 22.52 6.32
C LYS A 316 -22.92 21.17 6.17
N LYS A 317 -23.04 20.68 4.93
CA LYS A 317 -23.65 19.39 4.59
C LYS A 317 -22.58 18.32 4.46
N VAL A 318 -22.82 17.17 5.07
CA VAL A 318 -21.88 16.04 5.07
C VAL A 318 -22.30 15.04 4.00
N GLY A 319 -21.32 14.61 3.21
CA GLY A 319 -21.51 13.66 2.14
C GLY A 319 -22.15 14.25 0.89
N ALA A 320 -21.80 13.65 -0.25
CA ALA A 320 -22.40 13.94 -1.53
C ALA A 320 -22.19 12.77 -2.49
N VAL A 321 -23.02 12.74 -3.54
CA VAL A 321 -22.82 11.96 -4.75
C VAL A 321 -22.81 12.93 -5.93
N ALA A 322 -21.89 12.79 -6.87
CA ALA A 322 -21.77 13.68 -8.02
C ALA A 322 -21.56 12.92 -9.32
N ALA A 323 -22.00 13.54 -10.42
CA ALA A 323 -21.56 13.23 -11.77
C ALA A 323 -20.57 14.29 -12.26
N ILE A 324 -19.47 13.85 -12.85
CA ILE A 324 -18.34 14.68 -13.23
C ILE A 324 -17.98 14.39 -14.70
N GLU A 325 -17.74 15.43 -15.48
CA GLU A 325 -17.28 15.35 -16.87
C GLU A 325 -15.79 14.96 -16.92
N GLY A 326 -15.49 13.79 -17.48
CA GLY A 326 -14.15 13.21 -17.51
C GLY A 326 -13.24 13.74 -18.62
N THR A 327 -13.79 14.41 -19.64
CA THR A 327 -13.02 14.82 -20.83
C THR A 327 -12.35 16.20 -20.76
N LEU A 328 -12.40 16.85 -19.60
CA LEU A 328 -11.77 18.15 -19.36
C LEU A 328 -10.28 18.02 -19.02
N THR A 329 -9.61 19.15 -18.82
CA THR A 329 -8.18 19.22 -18.44
C THR A 329 -7.95 20.35 -17.44
N GLY A 330 -6.95 20.22 -16.57
CA GLY A 330 -6.61 21.23 -15.56
C GLY A 330 -7.48 21.13 -14.30
N ASN A 331 -7.67 22.24 -13.59
CA ASN A 331 -8.56 22.25 -12.42
C ASN A 331 -10.02 22.36 -12.88
N VAL A 332 -10.79 21.30 -12.67
CA VAL A 332 -12.16 21.17 -13.18
C VAL A 332 -13.20 21.27 -12.08
N THR A 333 -12.80 21.68 -10.87
CA THR A 333 -13.69 21.81 -9.70
C THR A 333 -14.97 22.58 -10.00
N LYS A 334 -14.87 23.62 -10.84
CA LYS A 334 -16.01 24.47 -11.24
C LYS A 334 -16.71 24.04 -12.52
N SER A 335 -15.94 23.56 -13.50
CA SER A 335 -16.46 23.30 -14.85
C SER A 335 -16.87 21.85 -15.09
N GLY A 336 -16.40 20.93 -14.26
CA GLY A 336 -16.56 19.50 -14.44
C GLY A 336 -17.78 18.91 -13.75
N GLU A 337 -18.41 19.61 -12.80
CA GLU A 337 -19.60 19.10 -12.13
C GLU A 337 -20.82 19.16 -13.07
N LEU A 338 -21.39 17.99 -13.40
CA LEU A 338 -22.62 17.89 -14.17
C LEU A 338 -23.84 18.03 -13.26
N TRP A 339 -23.79 17.37 -12.11
CA TRP A 339 -24.73 17.53 -11.00
C TRP A 339 -24.10 17.00 -9.70
N LYS A 340 -24.62 17.47 -8.57
CA LYS A 340 -24.23 16.99 -7.23
C LYS A 340 -25.44 16.91 -6.30
N GLN A 341 -25.65 15.73 -5.74
CA GLN A 341 -26.64 15.46 -4.70
C GLN A 341 -25.97 15.46 -3.33
N LEU A 342 -26.28 16.45 -2.51
CA LEU A 342 -25.73 16.60 -1.15
C LEU A 342 -26.45 15.68 -0.15
N GLU A 343 -25.82 15.49 1.02
CA GLU A 343 -26.41 14.78 2.18
C GLU A 343 -26.64 13.27 1.95
N ILE A 344 -25.88 12.69 1.01
CA ILE A 344 -25.73 11.24 0.82
C ILE A 344 -24.31 10.87 1.21
N ALA A 345 -24.15 10.29 2.39
CA ALA A 345 -22.85 9.92 2.94
C ALA A 345 -22.35 8.58 2.36
N THR A 346 -21.90 8.57 1.12
CA THR A 346 -21.32 7.39 0.44
C THR A 346 -19.80 7.45 0.52
N GLY A 347 -19.22 7.00 1.64
CA GLY A 347 -17.78 7.10 1.89
C GLY A 347 -17.04 5.78 2.06
N LYS A 348 -17.74 4.65 2.01
CA LYS A 348 -17.14 3.31 2.20
C LYS A 348 -17.39 2.40 1.00
N GLY A 349 -18.66 2.18 0.64
CA GLY A 349 -19.04 1.46 -0.57
C GLY A 349 -18.98 2.37 -1.79
N SER A 350 -18.52 1.84 -2.93
CA SER A 350 -18.51 2.59 -4.19
C SER A 350 -19.88 2.53 -4.87
N ILE A 351 -20.15 3.51 -5.72
CA ILE A 351 -21.42 3.59 -6.49
C ILE A 351 -21.42 2.49 -7.55
N LEU A 352 -22.57 1.85 -7.75
CA LEU A 352 -22.81 0.93 -8.86
C LEU A 352 -23.75 1.61 -9.85
N LYS A 353 -23.42 1.60 -11.15
CA LYS A 353 -24.32 2.04 -12.21
C LYS A 353 -24.91 0.84 -12.94
N VAL A 354 -26.23 0.81 -13.11
CA VAL A 354 -26.91 -0.16 -13.98
C VAL A 354 -27.96 0.56 -14.81
N GLY A 355 -27.83 0.53 -16.14
CA GLY A 355 -28.67 1.32 -17.03
C GLY A 355 -28.59 2.81 -16.68
N ASP A 356 -29.74 3.44 -16.49
CA ASP A 356 -29.88 4.86 -16.13
C ASP A 356 -29.93 5.10 -14.61
N ARG A 357 -29.55 4.11 -13.79
CA ARG A 357 -29.63 4.19 -12.32
C ARG A 357 -28.27 4.08 -11.65
N LEU A 358 -28.10 4.87 -10.60
CA LEU A 358 -26.99 4.79 -9.66
C LEU A 358 -27.48 4.20 -8.33
N TYR A 359 -26.80 3.18 -7.85
CA TYR A 359 -27.03 2.56 -6.55
C TYR A 359 -25.94 3.03 -5.60
N CYS A 360 -26.33 3.88 -4.67
CA CYS A 360 -25.46 4.62 -3.78
C CYS A 360 -25.66 4.11 -2.34
N PRO A 361 -24.84 3.14 -1.88
CA PRO A 361 -24.87 2.72 -0.49
C PRO A 361 -24.36 3.87 0.39
N ASP A 362 -25.16 4.28 1.37
CA ASP A 362 -24.70 5.24 2.39
C ASP A 362 -24.07 4.50 3.58
N ASP A 363 -23.23 5.21 4.32
CA ASP A 363 -22.49 4.67 5.46
C ASP A 363 -23.41 4.21 6.62
N ALA A 364 -24.68 4.63 6.62
CA ALA A 364 -25.70 4.37 7.64
C ALA A 364 -26.64 3.20 7.31
N GLY A 365 -26.29 2.37 6.33
CA GLY A 365 -27.03 1.14 6.03
C GLY A 365 -28.26 1.35 5.14
N LYS A 366 -28.30 2.44 4.37
CA LYS A 366 -29.34 2.75 3.36
C LYS A 366 -28.78 2.61 1.95
N MET A 367 -29.65 2.22 1.03
CA MET A 367 -29.40 2.27 -0.40
C MET A 367 -30.21 3.44 -0.97
N PHE A 368 -29.52 4.45 -1.49
CA PHE A 368 -30.13 5.47 -2.34
C PHE A 368 -30.07 5.00 -3.78
N VAL A 369 -31.12 5.26 -4.55
CA VAL A 369 -31.12 5.05 -5.99
C VAL A 369 -31.36 6.38 -6.65
N LEU A 370 -30.46 6.80 -7.54
CA LEU A 370 -30.54 8.07 -8.24
C LEU A 370 -30.64 7.84 -9.74
N ASP A 371 -31.33 8.72 -10.46
CA ASP A 371 -31.21 8.82 -11.91
C ASP A 371 -29.79 9.27 -12.28
N ALA A 372 -29.13 8.53 -13.17
CA ALA A 372 -27.73 8.77 -13.52
C ALA A 372 -27.51 10.07 -14.28
N LYS A 373 -28.54 10.59 -14.96
CA LYS A 373 -28.45 11.82 -15.76
C LYS A 373 -28.74 13.06 -14.92
N THR A 374 -29.68 12.99 -13.99
CA THR A 374 -30.16 14.16 -13.24
C THR A 374 -29.69 14.18 -11.79
N GLY A 375 -29.31 13.05 -11.21
CA GLY A 375 -29.01 12.90 -9.79
C GLY A 375 -30.25 12.84 -8.88
N GLU A 376 -31.45 12.89 -9.46
CA GLU A 376 -32.69 12.89 -8.70
C GLU A 376 -33.00 11.51 -8.09
N PRO A 377 -33.52 11.43 -6.85
CA PRO A 377 -33.86 10.15 -6.23
C PRO A 377 -34.97 9.40 -6.99
N ILE A 378 -34.73 8.12 -7.23
CA ILE A 378 -35.72 7.15 -7.71
C ILE A 378 -36.27 6.41 -6.50
N GLY A 379 -37.55 6.64 -6.20
CA GLY A 379 -38.21 6.04 -5.05
C GLY A 379 -37.67 6.53 -3.70
N ARG A 380 -37.97 5.77 -2.65
CA ARG A 380 -37.48 6.05 -1.28
C ARG A 380 -36.21 5.27 -1.03
N LYS A 381 -35.25 5.85 -0.29
CA LYS A 381 -34.08 5.13 0.21
C LYS A 381 -34.48 3.85 0.95
N VAL A 382 -33.82 2.74 0.63
CA VAL A 382 -34.15 1.42 1.16
C VAL A 382 -33.22 1.08 2.32
N SER A 383 -33.77 0.67 3.46
CA SER A 383 -32.96 0.28 4.63
C SER A 383 -32.49 -1.17 4.53
N LEU A 384 -31.18 -1.37 4.45
CA LEU A 384 -30.53 -2.68 4.36
C LEU A 384 -29.72 -3.03 5.62
N GLY A 385 -29.55 -2.08 6.55
CA GLY A 385 -29.06 -2.37 7.89
C GLY A 385 -28.63 -1.10 8.61
N THR A 386 -27.46 -1.12 9.25
CA THR A 386 -26.98 0.00 10.05
C THR A 386 -25.62 0.52 9.59
N ILE A 387 -24.78 -0.32 8.96
CA ILE A 387 -23.44 0.08 8.52
C ILE A 387 -23.08 -0.58 7.19
N HIS A 388 -22.75 0.20 6.16
CA HIS A 388 -22.25 -0.32 4.89
C HIS A 388 -20.75 -0.13 4.73
N PHE A 389 -20.10 -1.12 4.10
CA PHE A 389 -18.70 -1.07 3.66
C PHE A 389 -18.53 -1.70 2.28
N ALA A 390 -19.20 -2.83 2.03
CA ALA A 390 -19.17 -3.51 0.74
C ALA A 390 -19.72 -2.64 -0.39
N THR A 391 -19.15 -2.81 -1.57
CA THR A 391 -19.67 -2.25 -2.82
C THR A 391 -20.69 -3.24 -3.41
N PRO A 392 -21.88 -2.79 -3.83
CA PRO A 392 -22.86 -3.65 -4.50
C PRO A 392 -22.32 -4.13 -5.85
N VAL A 393 -22.66 -5.37 -6.21
CA VAL A 393 -22.23 -6.01 -7.47
C VAL A 393 -23.45 -6.43 -8.28
N TYR A 394 -23.50 -6.04 -9.55
CA TYR A 394 -24.59 -6.42 -10.46
C TYR A 394 -24.21 -7.61 -11.33
N ALA A 395 -25.11 -8.60 -11.43
CA ALA A 395 -25.00 -9.70 -12.38
C ALA A 395 -26.34 -10.43 -12.53
N ASP A 396 -26.59 -11.04 -13.69
CA ASP A 396 -27.77 -11.90 -13.91
C ASP A 396 -29.11 -11.25 -13.49
N GLY A 397 -29.27 -9.96 -13.78
CA GLY A 397 -30.45 -9.17 -13.42
C GLY A 397 -30.59 -8.80 -11.94
N LYS A 398 -29.59 -9.12 -11.11
CA LYS A 398 -29.60 -9.02 -9.65
C LYS A 398 -28.49 -8.09 -9.14
N ILE A 399 -28.70 -7.50 -7.96
CA ILE A 399 -27.66 -6.78 -7.23
C ILE A 399 -27.37 -7.53 -5.93
N TYR A 400 -26.14 -8.02 -5.79
CA TYR A 400 -25.63 -8.65 -4.58
C TYR A 400 -25.04 -7.57 -3.66
N HIS A 401 -25.53 -7.48 -2.43
CA HIS A 401 -25.13 -6.41 -1.50
C HIS A 401 -24.98 -6.91 -0.06
N MET A 402 -23.82 -6.65 0.53
CA MET A 402 -23.51 -7.04 1.91
C MET A 402 -23.57 -5.83 2.84
N GLU A 403 -24.08 -6.04 4.04
CA GLU A 403 -24.00 -5.10 5.15
C GLU A 403 -22.96 -5.59 6.17
N LYS A 404 -22.30 -4.65 6.85
CA LYS A 404 -21.14 -4.95 7.69
C LYS A 404 -21.40 -6.05 8.71
N ASN A 405 -22.57 -6.10 9.34
CA ASN A 405 -22.86 -7.01 10.44
C ASN A 405 -23.42 -8.36 9.97
N GLY A 406 -23.04 -8.78 8.76
CA GLY A 406 -23.30 -10.13 8.26
C GLY A 406 -24.63 -10.28 7.52
N ARG A 407 -25.41 -9.22 7.33
CA ARG A 407 -26.61 -9.30 6.48
C ARG A 407 -26.23 -9.29 5.02
N TRP A 408 -26.86 -10.16 4.25
CA TRP A 408 -26.74 -10.19 2.79
C TRP A 408 -28.10 -9.99 2.13
N TYR A 409 -28.05 -9.40 0.93
CA TYR A 409 -29.21 -9.14 0.10
C TYR A 409 -28.91 -9.52 -1.35
N ILE A 410 -29.93 -10.10 -2.00
CA ILE A 410 -30.03 -10.20 -3.44
C ILE A 410 -31.22 -9.31 -3.83
N LEU A 411 -30.90 -8.14 -4.36
CA LEU A 411 -31.86 -7.10 -4.69
C LEU A 411 -32.23 -7.19 -6.18
N THR A 412 -33.49 -6.85 -6.49
CA THR A 412 -33.98 -6.69 -7.86
C THR A 412 -34.09 -5.19 -8.17
N PRO A 413 -33.47 -4.69 -9.26
CA PRO A 413 -33.73 -3.35 -9.78
C PRO A 413 -35.23 -3.10 -9.99
N ASP A 414 -35.72 -1.92 -9.61
CA ASP A 414 -37.14 -1.55 -9.74
C ASP A 414 -37.27 -0.09 -10.19
N ASP A 415 -38.15 0.17 -11.15
CA ASP A 415 -38.27 1.49 -11.79
C ASP A 415 -38.88 2.56 -10.88
N GLU A 416 -39.74 2.16 -9.94
CA GLU A 416 -40.44 3.10 -9.05
C GLU A 416 -39.79 3.16 -7.66
N LYS A 417 -39.33 2.02 -7.16
CA LYS A 417 -38.78 1.85 -5.80
C LYS A 417 -37.26 1.88 -5.77
N GLY A 418 -36.61 1.90 -6.92
CA GLY A 418 -35.17 1.77 -7.08
C GLY A 418 -34.68 0.32 -6.92
N VAL A 419 -34.98 -0.30 -5.78
CA VAL A 419 -34.72 -1.73 -5.50
C VAL A 419 -35.83 -2.41 -4.72
N THR A 420 -36.02 -3.71 -4.93
CA THR A 420 -36.89 -4.57 -4.12
C THR A 420 -36.19 -5.85 -3.69
N PHE A 421 -36.70 -6.50 -2.64
CA PHE A 421 -36.25 -7.83 -2.18
C PHE A 421 -37.38 -8.55 -1.44
N LYS A 422 -37.28 -9.88 -1.33
CA LYS A 422 -38.26 -10.73 -0.63
C LYS A 422 -37.68 -11.21 0.69
N ARG A 423 -38.28 -10.77 1.80
CA ARG A 423 -37.89 -11.23 3.15
C ARG A 423 -37.99 -12.76 3.26
N GLY A 424 -36.97 -13.37 3.85
CA GLY A 424 -36.89 -14.83 4.02
C GLY A 424 -36.52 -15.62 2.76
N SER A 425 -36.28 -14.95 1.63
CA SER A 425 -35.88 -15.61 0.38
C SER A 425 -34.65 -14.96 -0.24
N THR A 426 -34.65 -13.65 -0.48
CA THR A 426 -33.53 -12.94 -1.13
C THR A 426 -32.76 -12.05 -0.15
N MET A 427 -32.78 -12.44 1.12
CA MET A 427 -31.95 -11.86 2.18
C MET A 427 -31.71 -12.87 3.31
N GLY A 428 -30.64 -12.68 4.08
CA GLY A 428 -30.33 -13.50 5.25
C GLY A 428 -29.19 -12.94 6.08
N ASN A 429 -28.63 -13.78 6.95
CA ASN A 429 -27.48 -13.43 7.78
C ASN A 429 -26.43 -14.55 7.73
N PHE A 430 -25.16 -14.16 7.70
CA PHE A 430 -24.03 -15.01 8.08
C PHE A 430 -24.06 -15.32 9.59
N PRO A 431 -23.24 -16.27 10.09
CA PRO A 431 -23.16 -16.58 11.51
C PRO A 431 -22.97 -15.34 12.40
N THR A 432 -23.56 -15.36 13.59
CA THR A 432 -23.47 -14.23 14.53
C THR A 432 -22.01 -13.90 14.86
N GLY A 433 -21.62 -12.64 14.64
CA GLY A 433 -20.25 -12.15 14.87
C GLY A 433 -19.39 -12.08 13.62
N ASP A 434 -19.79 -12.73 12.52
CA ASP A 434 -19.12 -12.57 11.23
C ASP A 434 -19.45 -11.20 10.62
N GLU A 435 -18.41 -10.44 10.30
CA GLU A 435 -18.54 -9.17 9.62
C GLU A 435 -18.24 -9.30 8.12
N CYS A 436 -18.98 -8.57 7.30
CA CYS A 436 -18.80 -8.49 5.85
C CYS A 436 -18.26 -7.12 5.45
N TRP A 437 -16.95 -7.04 5.27
CA TRP A 437 -16.26 -5.85 4.76
C TRP A 437 -16.05 -5.93 3.25
N SER A 438 -15.99 -7.15 2.72
CA SER A 438 -15.72 -7.46 1.32
C SER A 438 -16.93 -7.25 0.43
N SER A 439 -16.66 -6.92 -0.84
CA SER A 439 -17.68 -6.96 -1.89
C SER A 439 -17.79 -8.38 -2.45
N PRO A 440 -18.97 -8.83 -2.91
CA PRO A 440 -19.09 -10.10 -3.61
C PRO A 440 -18.21 -10.15 -4.86
N VAL A 441 -17.70 -11.33 -5.19
CA VAL A 441 -16.93 -11.59 -6.41
C VAL A 441 -17.65 -12.62 -7.24
N ILE A 442 -17.74 -12.43 -8.55
CA ILE A 442 -18.46 -13.32 -9.45
C ILE A 442 -17.47 -13.82 -10.49
N SER A 443 -17.35 -15.14 -10.61
CA SER A 443 -16.45 -15.75 -11.58
C SER A 443 -16.89 -17.19 -11.84
N HIS A 444 -16.92 -17.59 -13.11
CA HIS A 444 -17.22 -18.96 -13.56
C HIS A 444 -18.56 -19.54 -13.04
N GLY A 445 -19.60 -18.70 -13.01
CA GLY A 445 -20.95 -19.02 -12.56
C GLY A 445 -21.06 -19.22 -11.05
N ARG A 446 -20.12 -18.66 -10.29
CA ARG A 446 -20.07 -18.74 -8.82
C ARG A 446 -20.06 -17.35 -8.21
N VAL A 447 -20.61 -17.25 -7.01
CA VAL A 447 -20.55 -16.03 -6.20
C VAL A 447 -19.74 -16.31 -4.94
N TYR A 448 -18.65 -15.56 -4.77
CA TYR A 448 -17.75 -15.65 -3.63
C TYR A 448 -17.99 -14.48 -2.68
N VAL A 449 -18.07 -14.77 -1.38
CA VAL A 449 -18.27 -13.76 -0.34
C VAL A 449 -17.34 -14.03 0.83
N GLN A 450 -16.45 -13.07 1.14
CA GLN A 450 -15.52 -13.18 2.27
C GLN A 450 -16.09 -12.47 3.51
N THR A 451 -16.29 -13.21 4.58
CA THR A 451 -16.56 -12.66 5.92
C THR A 451 -15.31 -12.77 6.78
N THR A 452 -15.30 -12.11 7.94
CA THR A 452 -14.22 -12.28 8.92
C THR A 452 -14.09 -13.71 9.43
N GLY A 453 -15.14 -14.54 9.32
CA GLY A 453 -15.16 -15.93 9.78
C GLY A 453 -14.84 -16.95 8.68
N ALA A 454 -15.22 -16.70 7.42
CA ALA A 454 -14.96 -17.63 6.32
C ALA A 454 -15.10 -16.98 4.94
N LEU A 455 -14.54 -17.64 3.91
CA LEU A 455 -14.90 -17.43 2.52
C LEU A 455 -15.97 -18.45 2.10
N TYR A 456 -17.06 -17.97 1.50
CA TYR A 456 -18.18 -18.76 1.02
C TYR A 456 -18.21 -18.75 -0.51
N CYS A 457 -18.57 -19.88 -1.12
CA CYS A 457 -18.81 -20.00 -2.54
C CYS A 457 -20.22 -20.53 -2.80
N PHE A 458 -21.01 -19.77 -3.55
CA PHE A 458 -22.37 -20.14 -3.94
C PHE A 458 -22.43 -20.49 -5.43
N GLU A 459 -23.05 -21.62 -5.74
CA GLU A 459 -23.23 -22.15 -7.09
C GLU A 459 -24.58 -22.88 -7.19
N ASP A 460 -25.40 -22.51 -8.16
CA ASP A 460 -26.64 -23.22 -8.46
C ASP A 460 -26.40 -24.17 -9.63
N LYS A 461 -26.12 -25.44 -9.30
CA LYS A 461 -25.82 -26.48 -10.29
C LYS A 461 -27.03 -26.87 -11.15
N THR A 462 -28.24 -26.42 -10.82
CA THR A 462 -29.44 -26.68 -11.62
C THR A 462 -29.60 -25.68 -12.76
N LYS A 463 -28.89 -24.55 -12.71
CA LYS A 463 -28.94 -23.51 -13.74
C LYS A 463 -27.85 -23.72 -14.79
N THR A 464 -28.19 -23.36 -16.02
CA THR A 464 -27.20 -23.30 -17.10
C THR A 464 -26.41 -22.00 -16.97
N LYS A 465 -25.09 -22.13 -16.77
CA LYS A 465 -24.17 -20.99 -16.70
C LYS A 465 -23.97 -20.38 -18.08
N GLY A 466 -23.83 -19.06 -18.12
CA GLY A 466 -23.56 -18.32 -19.34
C GLY A 466 -22.90 -16.98 -19.03
N SER A 467 -22.61 -16.21 -20.08
CA SER A 467 -22.13 -14.85 -19.96
C SER A 467 -22.55 -14.02 -21.17
N THR A 468 -22.85 -12.76 -20.93
CA THR A 468 -23.14 -11.78 -21.98
C THR A 468 -21.83 -11.13 -22.47
N PRO A 469 -21.77 -10.64 -23.72
CA PRO A 469 -20.60 -9.88 -24.17
C PRO A 469 -20.37 -8.64 -23.31
N ARG A 470 -19.09 -8.33 -23.04
CA ARG A 470 -18.72 -7.03 -22.45
C ARG A 470 -19.00 -5.92 -23.48
N PRO A 471 -19.45 -4.73 -23.03
CA PRO A 471 -19.62 -3.59 -23.93
C PRO A 471 -18.26 -3.19 -24.52
N GLU A 472 -18.29 -2.63 -25.73
CA GLU A 472 -17.11 -2.00 -26.29
C GLU A 472 -16.74 -0.78 -25.44
N VAL A 473 -15.50 -0.73 -24.98
CA VAL A 473 -14.96 0.40 -24.23
C VAL A 473 -14.22 1.33 -25.18
N GLU A 474 -14.22 2.62 -24.84
CA GLU A 474 -13.39 3.61 -25.52
C GLU A 474 -11.93 3.16 -25.53
N LYS A 475 -11.31 3.23 -26.71
CA LYS A 475 -9.93 2.80 -26.92
C LYS A 475 -9.01 3.99 -26.96
N GLU A 476 -7.82 3.80 -26.40
CA GLU A 476 -6.78 4.80 -26.50
C GLU A 476 -6.43 5.05 -27.97
N ALA A 477 -6.23 6.31 -28.34
CA ALA A 477 -5.86 6.67 -29.71
C ALA A 477 -4.50 6.05 -30.06
N PRO A 478 -4.28 5.59 -31.29
CA PRO A 478 -2.97 5.11 -31.73
C PRO A 478 -1.88 6.17 -31.51
N VAL A 479 -0.71 5.74 -31.05
CA VAL A 479 0.47 6.61 -30.84
C VAL A 479 0.84 7.38 -32.12
N SER A 480 0.59 6.79 -33.29
CA SER A 480 0.82 7.40 -34.60
C SER A 480 0.02 8.68 -34.86
N GLU A 481 -1.08 8.92 -34.13
CA GLU A 481 -1.90 10.13 -34.26
C GLU A 481 -1.29 11.34 -33.55
N ASP A 482 -0.44 11.13 -32.53
CA ASP A 482 0.32 12.19 -31.85
C ASP A 482 1.76 11.73 -31.57
N PRO A 483 2.65 11.79 -32.57
CA PRO A 483 4.04 11.36 -32.42
C PRO A 483 4.93 12.43 -31.76
N LYS A 484 4.38 13.56 -31.31
CA LYS A 484 5.17 14.70 -30.83
C LYS A 484 5.61 14.49 -29.37
N PRO A 485 6.92 14.54 -29.06
CA PRO A 485 7.39 14.51 -27.67
C PRO A 485 6.85 15.69 -26.85
N ALA A 486 6.39 15.41 -25.64
CA ALA A 486 5.85 16.38 -24.69
C ALA A 486 6.30 16.15 -23.23
N LEU A 487 6.95 15.02 -22.94
CA LEU A 487 7.50 14.70 -21.62
C LEU A 487 8.74 13.81 -21.74
N VAL A 488 9.72 14.07 -20.86
CA VAL A 488 10.92 13.24 -20.66
C VAL A 488 10.81 12.54 -19.31
N GLN A 489 10.94 11.22 -19.29
CA GLN A 489 11.02 10.41 -18.08
C GLN A 489 12.40 9.78 -17.97
N VAL A 490 12.97 9.80 -16.76
CA VAL A 490 14.22 9.10 -16.43
C VAL A 490 13.85 7.92 -15.55
N VAL A 491 14.24 6.71 -15.96
CA VAL A 491 13.96 5.47 -15.22
C VAL A 491 15.26 4.72 -14.89
N PRO A 492 15.37 4.14 -13.68
CA PRO A 492 14.45 4.27 -12.54
C PRO A 492 14.40 5.70 -11.98
N ALA A 493 13.26 6.13 -11.44
CA ALA A 493 13.06 7.45 -10.87
C ALA A 493 13.65 7.59 -9.45
N GLU A 494 13.84 6.49 -8.73
CA GLU A 494 14.53 6.46 -7.43
C GLU A 494 15.38 5.20 -7.27
N VAL A 495 16.61 5.39 -6.77
CA VAL A 495 17.54 4.30 -6.43
C VAL A 495 18.22 4.54 -5.09
N LEU A 496 18.46 3.47 -4.34
CA LEU A 496 19.34 3.44 -3.17
C LEU A 496 20.57 2.61 -3.55
N MET A 497 21.76 3.17 -3.37
CA MET A 497 23.03 2.59 -3.83
C MET A 497 24.08 2.60 -2.72
N SER A 498 25.07 1.72 -2.83
CA SER A 498 26.34 1.78 -2.09
C SER A 498 27.41 2.55 -2.87
N PRO A 499 28.47 3.06 -2.19
CA PRO A 499 29.60 3.72 -2.85
C PRO A 499 30.23 2.83 -3.92
N GLY A 500 30.54 3.42 -5.08
CA GLY A 500 31.12 2.71 -6.23
C GLY A 500 30.15 1.85 -7.05
N GLU A 501 28.90 1.67 -6.62
CA GLU A 501 27.90 0.95 -7.41
C GLU A 501 27.53 1.71 -8.70
N LYS A 502 27.03 0.95 -9.67
CA LYS A 502 26.64 1.47 -10.98
C LYS A 502 25.14 1.29 -11.22
N GLN A 503 24.51 2.28 -11.81
CA GLN A 503 23.11 2.25 -12.22
C GLN A 503 22.97 2.76 -13.65
N GLN A 504 22.36 1.95 -14.51
CA GLN A 504 21.97 2.38 -15.84
C GLN A 504 20.66 3.17 -15.76
N PHE A 505 20.67 4.43 -16.19
CA PHE A 505 19.45 5.19 -16.40
C PHE A 505 19.04 5.14 -17.86
N LYS A 506 17.74 5.01 -18.11
CA LYS A 506 17.13 5.11 -19.43
C LYS A 506 16.29 6.36 -19.51
N VAL A 507 16.23 6.97 -20.70
CA VAL A 507 15.44 8.16 -20.96
C VAL A 507 14.35 7.82 -21.96
N ARG A 508 13.11 8.15 -21.61
CA ARG A 508 11.91 7.82 -22.37
C ARG A 508 11.16 9.08 -22.76
N LEU A 509 10.74 9.15 -24.01
CA LEU A 509 9.90 10.23 -24.53
C LEU A 509 8.44 9.79 -24.58
N PHE A 510 7.56 10.68 -24.13
CA PHE A 510 6.12 10.49 -24.17
C PHE A 510 5.45 11.62 -24.92
N ASN A 511 4.33 11.34 -25.59
CA ASN A 511 3.50 12.38 -26.19
C ASN A 511 2.60 13.08 -25.15
N ALA A 512 1.79 14.04 -25.61
CA ALA A 512 0.95 14.83 -24.71
C ALA A 512 -0.12 13.99 -23.98
N LYS A 513 -0.52 12.86 -24.57
CA LYS A 513 -1.47 11.90 -23.98
C LYS A 513 -0.83 10.97 -22.94
N GLY A 514 0.50 10.94 -22.85
CA GLY A 514 1.23 10.07 -21.92
C GLY A 514 1.58 8.71 -22.51
N GLN A 515 1.60 8.59 -23.83
CA GLN A 515 1.94 7.35 -24.53
C GLN A 515 3.43 7.31 -24.83
N LEU A 516 4.05 6.15 -24.62
CA LEU A 516 5.47 5.96 -24.90
C LEU A 516 5.73 6.10 -26.41
N LEU A 517 6.63 7.00 -26.77
CA LEU A 517 7.10 7.15 -28.15
C LEU A 517 8.31 6.26 -28.41
N LYS A 518 9.34 6.38 -27.57
CA LYS A 518 10.60 5.63 -27.67
C LYS A 518 11.50 5.87 -26.46
N GLU A 519 12.46 4.98 -26.25
CA GLU A 519 13.68 5.31 -25.49
C GLU A 519 14.61 6.16 -26.37
N THR A 520 15.36 7.08 -25.78
CA THR A 520 16.22 8.02 -26.50
C THR A 520 17.53 8.28 -25.77
N ALA A 521 18.56 8.69 -26.51
CA ALA A 521 19.75 9.30 -25.92
C ALA A 521 19.41 10.68 -25.32
N ALA A 522 20.19 11.11 -24.33
CA ALA A 522 20.02 12.37 -23.63
C ALA A 522 21.37 12.90 -23.13
N SER A 523 21.45 14.19 -22.83
CA SER A 523 22.56 14.75 -22.06
C SER A 523 22.22 14.73 -20.57
N PHE A 524 23.19 14.39 -19.72
CA PHE A 524 22.97 14.26 -18.29
C PHE A 524 23.70 15.33 -17.46
N LYS A 525 23.08 15.70 -16.34
CA LYS A 525 23.67 16.57 -15.30
C LYS A 525 23.43 15.97 -13.92
N LEU A 526 24.46 16.03 -13.08
CA LEU A 526 24.40 15.69 -11.66
C LEU A 526 24.41 16.98 -10.82
N ASP A 527 23.72 16.95 -9.67
CA ASP A 527 23.80 18.00 -8.65
C ASP A 527 24.51 17.56 -7.36
N GLY A 528 25.02 16.32 -7.34
CA GLY A 528 25.71 15.68 -6.22
C GLY A 528 26.95 14.90 -6.68
N GLY A 529 27.46 14.03 -5.81
CA GLY A 529 28.65 13.22 -6.10
C GLY A 529 28.41 12.12 -7.14
N GLY A 530 29.50 11.56 -7.66
CA GLY A 530 29.50 10.49 -8.67
C GLY A 530 29.81 10.98 -10.09
N THR A 531 29.69 10.08 -11.06
CA THR A 531 29.89 10.37 -12.49
C THR A 531 28.79 9.71 -13.32
N ILE A 532 28.43 10.28 -14.46
CA ILE A 532 27.48 9.68 -15.40
C ILE A 532 28.00 9.83 -16.83
N GLY A 533 28.00 8.74 -17.58
CA GLY A 533 28.36 8.74 -19.00
C GLY A 533 27.22 9.24 -19.88
N ASP A 534 27.53 9.58 -21.14
CA ASP A 534 26.52 9.95 -22.15
C ASP A 534 25.57 8.78 -22.49
N ASP A 535 25.97 7.55 -22.15
CA ASP A 535 25.15 6.34 -22.23
C ASP A 535 24.15 6.22 -21.07
N GLY A 536 24.18 7.13 -20.09
CA GLY A 536 23.32 7.11 -18.91
C GLY A 536 23.80 6.18 -17.78
N LEU A 537 25.01 5.62 -17.86
CA LEU A 537 25.57 4.80 -16.79
C LEU A 537 26.14 5.70 -15.68
N TYR A 538 25.42 5.77 -14.57
CA TYR A 538 25.87 6.46 -13.36
C TYR A 538 26.76 5.54 -12.52
N THR A 539 27.84 6.09 -11.96
CA THR A 539 28.70 5.45 -10.95
C THR A 539 28.72 6.31 -9.70
N ALA A 540 28.30 5.74 -8.57
CA ALA A 540 28.36 6.40 -7.27
C ALA A 540 29.83 6.69 -6.88
N ALA A 541 30.09 7.82 -6.22
CA ALA A 541 31.43 8.12 -5.73
C ALA A 541 31.90 7.02 -4.77
N ALA A 542 33.15 6.56 -4.90
CA ALA A 542 33.68 5.43 -4.13
C ALA A 542 33.89 5.77 -2.64
N ASP A 543 34.07 7.06 -2.34
CA ASP A 543 34.24 7.63 -1.00
C ASP A 543 32.95 8.29 -0.48
N ALA A 544 31.80 8.05 -1.14
CA ALA A 544 30.53 8.64 -0.74
C ALA A 544 30.17 8.23 0.69
N THR A 545 29.87 9.23 1.50
CA THR A 545 29.18 9.06 2.78
C THR A 545 27.65 9.09 2.55
N HIS A 546 26.87 9.15 3.62
CA HIS A 546 25.42 9.37 3.54
C HIS A 546 25.09 10.64 2.74
N SER A 547 24.74 10.46 1.47
CA SER A 547 24.59 11.55 0.50
C SER A 547 23.46 11.28 -0.48
N ALA A 548 23.08 12.30 -1.23
CA ALA A 548 22.09 12.20 -2.29
C ALA A 548 22.56 12.93 -3.54
N THR A 549 22.15 12.42 -4.69
CA THR A 549 22.44 12.98 -6.02
C THR A 549 21.18 12.89 -6.88
N TYR A 550 20.89 13.91 -7.67
CA TYR A 550 19.85 13.91 -8.68
C TYR A 550 20.48 13.82 -10.06
N VAL A 551 19.90 12.96 -10.90
CA VAL A 551 20.26 12.80 -12.31
C VAL A 551 19.21 13.53 -13.12
N THR A 552 19.59 14.64 -13.76
CA THR A 552 18.73 15.35 -14.71
C THR A 552 19.14 15.00 -16.14
N ALA A 553 18.22 14.41 -16.89
CA ALA A 553 18.41 14.13 -18.32
C ALA A 553 17.69 15.18 -19.16
N THR A 554 18.33 15.64 -20.24
CA THR A 554 17.74 16.55 -21.23
C THR A 554 17.68 15.87 -22.59
N ALA A 555 16.47 15.79 -23.17
CA ALA A 555 16.24 15.27 -24.51
C ALA A 555 15.14 16.10 -25.18
N GLU A 556 15.30 16.44 -26.47
CA GLU A 556 14.34 17.26 -27.23
C GLU A 556 13.99 18.60 -26.54
N GLY A 557 14.95 19.21 -25.85
CA GLY A 557 14.78 20.47 -25.11
C GLY A 557 13.94 20.38 -23.82
N MET A 558 13.53 19.16 -23.42
CA MET A 558 12.79 18.90 -22.18
C MET A 558 13.66 18.17 -21.17
N THR A 559 13.32 18.26 -19.89
CA THR A 559 14.07 17.63 -18.81
C THR A 559 13.22 16.66 -18.00
N GLY A 560 13.84 15.55 -17.58
CA GLY A 560 13.31 14.67 -16.55
C GLY A 560 14.38 14.42 -15.49
N THR A 561 13.96 14.05 -14.27
CA THR A 561 14.88 13.88 -13.14
C THR A 561 14.63 12.55 -12.42
N ALA A 562 15.72 11.88 -12.04
CA ALA A 562 15.73 10.77 -11.10
C ALA A 562 16.53 11.15 -9.85
N ARG A 563 16.28 10.46 -8.73
CA ARG A 563 16.94 10.73 -7.45
C ARG A 563 17.67 9.50 -6.90
N ILE A 564 18.82 9.72 -6.31
CA ILE A 564 19.72 8.68 -5.79
C ILE A 564 20.02 8.99 -4.32
N ARG A 565 19.91 7.97 -3.46
CA ARG A 565 20.57 7.97 -2.15
C ARG A 565 21.78 7.06 -2.20
N ILE A 566 22.88 7.51 -1.63
CA ILE A 566 24.09 6.70 -1.48
C ILE A 566 24.32 6.50 0.02
N VAL A 567 24.36 5.23 0.44
CA VAL A 567 24.54 4.84 1.84
C VAL A 567 25.74 3.89 1.93
N PRO A 568 26.81 4.25 2.66
CA PRO A 568 27.99 3.40 2.82
C PRO A 568 27.68 2.16 3.66
N PRO A 569 28.50 1.09 3.58
CA PRO A 569 28.43 -0.02 4.53
C PRO A 569 28.62 0.43 5.98
N LEU A 570 28.21 -0.40 6.93
CA LEU A 570 28.48 -0.19 8.36
C LEU A 570 30.01 -0.19 8.61
N PRO A 571 30.53 0.57 9.59
CA PRO A 571 29.80 1.29 10.65
C PRO A 571 29.43 2.74 10.31
N TRP A 572 28.40 3.26 10.99
CA TRP A 572 27.95 4.65 10.89
C TRP A 572 27.99 5.35 12.26
N LYS A 573 28.23 6.66 12.26
CA LYS A 573 28.18 7.51 13.44
C LYS A 573 27.60 8.89 13.09
N PHE A 574 26.69 9.39 13.92
CA PHE A 574 26.05 10.69 13.78
C PHE A 574 25.99 11.39 15.14
N ASP A 575 26.69 12.53 15.25
CA ASP A 575 26.66 13.46 16.39
C ASP A 575 25.90 14.76 16.06
N PHE A 576 25.41 14.86 14.82
CA PHE A 576 24.66 16.01 14.27
C PHE A 576 25.42 17.34 14.25
N GLU A 577 26.68 17.37 14.67
CA GLU A 577 27.50 18.59 14.70
C GLU A 577 27.71 19.13 13.28
N GLY A 578 27.55 20.44 13.12
CA GLY A 578 27.64 21.12 11.83
C GLY A 578 26.49 20.84 10.86
N LEU A 579 25.50 20.01 11.23
CA LEU A 579 24.32 19.76 10.40
C LEU A 579 23.25 20.83 10.61
N LYS A 580 22.54 21.17 9.53
CA LYS A 580 21.38 22.07 9.56
C LYS A 580 20.04 21.33 9.66
N ASP A 581 20.04 20.05 9.32
CA ASP A 581 18.87 19.20 9.22
C ASP A 581 19.31 17.73 9.40
N ALA A 582 18.35 16.82 9.62
CA ALA A 582 18.62 15.39 9.68
C ALA A 582 19.34 14.91 8.40
N PRO A 583 20.18 13.87 8.49
CA PRO A 583 20.93 13.36 7.33
C PRO A 583 20.03 13.11 6.12
N ILE A 584 20.47 13.53 4.92
CA ILE A 584 19.63 13.56 3.71
C ILE A 584 19.05 12.19 3.33
N THR A 585 19.77 11.11 3.66
CA THR A 585 19.36 9.74 3.31
C THR A 585 18.31 9.17 4.27
N TRP A 586 18.07 9.82 5.41
CA TRP A 586 17.16 9.32 6.43
C TRP A 586 15.71 9.56 6.03
N VAL A 587 15.00 8.47 5.77
CA VAL A 587 13.58 8.49 5.41
C VAL A 587 12.77 8.81 6.65
N GLY A 588 11.82 9.76 6.53
CA GLY A 588 10.91 10.16 7.61
C GLY A 588 11.50 11.06 8.69
N ALA A 589 12.77 11.46 8.60
CA ALA A 589 13.43 12.25 9.63
C ALA A 589 13.17 13.77 9.51
N ARG A 590 13.45 14.37 8.35
CA ARG A 590 13.57 15.84 8.17
C ARG A 590 12.32 16.68 8.45
N TYR A 591 11.12 16.12 8.25
CA TYR A 591 9.89 16.85 8.60
C TYR A 591 9.56 16.77 10.08
N ARG A 592 10.08 15.75 10.78
CA ARG A 592 9.69 15.45 12.17
C ARG A 592 10.72 15.83 13.22
N HIS A 593 11.91 16.20 12.76
CA HIS A 593 13.03 16.54 13.62
C HIS A 593 13.66 17.85 13.18
N VAL A 594 14.26 18.55 14.14
CA VAL A 594 15.11 19.72 13.89
C VAL A 594 16.44 19.50 14.56
N VAL A 595 17.51 20.01 13.96
CA VAL A 595 18.84 20.01 14.58
C VAL A 595 19.00 21.29 15.40
N ARG A 596 19.31 21.17 16.69
CA ARG A 596 19.49 22.33 17.59
C ARG A 596 20.38 22.02 18.79
N GLN A 597 20.80 23.05 19.49
CA GLN A 597 21.61 22.94 20.72
C GLN A 597 20.75 22.60 21.94
N VAL A 598 21.15 21.58 22.70
CA VAL A 598 20.56 21.19 24.00
C VAL A 598 21.71 20.76 24.91
N ASP A 599 21.76 21.29 26.14
CA ASP A 599 22.83 20.99 27.12
C ASP A 599 24.27 21.16 26.59
N GLY A 600 24.48 22.05 25.61
CA GLY A 600 25.79 22.31 25.02
C GLY A 600 26.24 21.33 23.95
N THR A 601 25.37 20.41 23.49
CA THR A 601 25.61 19.55 22.33
C THR A 601 24.58 19.81 21.23
N THR A 602 24.96 19.57 19.97
CA THR A 602 24.00 19.56 18.86
C THR A 602 23.23 18.24 18.89
N VAL A 603 21.90 18.32 18.90
CA VAL A 603 21.02 17.13 18.98
C VAL A 603 20.01 17.13 17.85
N LEU A 604 19.52 15.95 17.51
CA LEU A 604 18.31 15.76 16.72
C LEU A 604 17.09 15.79 17.65
N ALA A 605 16.34 16.89 17.62
CA ALA A 605 15.14 17.06 18.44
C ALA A 605 13.89 16.68 17.66
N LYS A 606 13.13 15.69 18.15
CA LYS A 606 11.78 15.41 17.67
C LYS A 606 10.81 16.46 18.24
N ILE A 607 10.24 17.28 17.37
CA ILE A 607 9.39 18.41 17.73
C ILE A 607 7.93 18.01 17.98
N THR A 608 7.23 18.80 18.80
CA THR A 608 5.80 18.65 19.16
C THR A 608 4.84 19.45 18.26
N THR A 609 5.36 20.40 17.49
CA THR A 609 4.56 21.39 16.74
C THR A 609 4.01 20.89 15.40
N ILE A 610 4.09 19.59 15.13
CA ILE A 610 3.60 19.02 13.87
C ILE A 610 2.08 18.90 13.97
N PRO A 611 1.29 19.53 13.08
CA PRO A 611 -0.16 19.51 13.15
C PRO A 611 -0.77 18.09 13.12
N LYS A 612 -0.03 17.10 12.59
CA LYS A 612 -0.47 15.72 12.38
C LYS A 612 0.68 14.72 12.52
N GLY A 613 0.48 13.65 13.30
CA GLY A 613 1.36 12.47 13.35
C GLY A 613 2.39 12.46 14.49
N THR A 614 1.92 12.19 15.71
CA THR A 614 2.72 12.21 16.96
C THR A 614 3.79 11.12 17.02
N ARG A 615 3.49 9.94 16.45
CA ARG A 615 4.39 8.79 16.33
C ARG A 615 5.20 8.85 15.05
N SER A 616 6.52 8.98 15.17
CA SER A 616 7.51 9.02 14.09
C SER A 616 8.34 7.75 14.03
N ARG A 617 8.64 7.32 12.81
CA ARG A 617 9.68 6.35 12.49
C ARG A 617 10.62 6.99 11.47
N SER A 618 11.90 6.66 11.57
CA SER A 618 12.87 6.98 10.53
C SER A 618 13.76 5.80 10.22
N SER A 619 14.22 5.71 8.99
CA SER A 619 15.09 4.63 8.48
C SER A 619 16.34 5.24 7.86
N MET A 620 17.50 4.73 8.24
CA MET A 620 18.81 5.33 7.95
C MET A 620 19.48 4.77 6.70
N GLY A 621 19.07 3.60 6.22
CA GLY A 621 19.74 2.90 5.14
C GLY A 621 18.90 1.81 4.47
N PRO A 622 19.55 0.79 3.86
CA PRO A 622 18.89 -0.31 3.17
C PRO A 622 18.07 -1.19 4.10
N SER A 623 16.93 -1.69 3.60
CA SER A 623 16.04 -2.61 4.33
C SER A 623 16.53 -4.05 4.39
N ASN A 624 17.57 -4.40 3.63
CA ASN A 624 18.17 -5.74 3.62
C ASN A 624 19.33 -5.87 4.61
N LEU A 625 19.61 -4.86 5.44
CA LEU A 625 20.64 -4.95 6.49
C LEU A 625 20.25 -5.97 7.56
N HIS A 626 21.25 -6.65 8.08
CA HIS A 626 21.13 -7.67 9.12
C HIS A 626 22.41 -7.74 9.96
N ASP A 627 22.32 -8.43 11.09
CA ASP A 627 23.40 -8.73 12.03
C ASP A 627 24.18 -7.47 12.45
N TYR A 628 23.46 -6.52 13.06
CA TYR A 628 24.04 -5.25 13.52
C TYR A 628 23.51 -4.81 14.89
N THR A 629 24.23 -3.87 15.48
CA THR A 629 23.88 -3.19 16.72
C THR A 629 23.66 -1.71 16.45
N ILE A 630 22.55 -1.15 16.95
CA ILE A 630 22.30 0.28 16.99
C ILE A 630 22.43 0.79 18.43
N GLN A 631 23.06 1.95 18.58
CA GLN A 631 23.17 2.69 19.84
C GLN A 631 22.78 4.15 19.61
N ALA A 632 22.14 4.78 20.59
CA ALA A 632 21.89 6.22 20.58
C ALA A 632 21.82 6.76 22.02
N ASP A 633 22.26 7.99 22.23
CA ASP A 633 21.93 8.76 23.42
C ASP A 633 20.57 9.41 23.23
N VAL A 634 19.70 9.29 24.23
CA VAL A 634 18.33 9.82 24.22
C VAL A 634 18.03 10.57 25.50
N LYS A 635 17.23 11.64 25.40
CA LYS A 635 16.70 12.38 26.54
C LYS A 635 15.23 12.71 26.28
N CYS A 636 14.39 12.38 27.25
CA CYS A 636 12.96 12.70 27.23
C CYS A 636 12.71 13.98 28.05
N ALA A 637 12.28 15.04 27.38
CA ALA A 637 11.85 16.26 28.06
C ALA A 637 10.41 16.09 28.55
N VAL A 638 10.08 16.69 29.70
CA VAL A 638 8.70 16.80 30.19
C VAL A 638 8.17 18.19 29.89
N VAL A 639 6.99 18.23 29.29
CA VAL A 639 6.27 19.47 28.97
C VAL A 639 4.82 19.25 29.39
N ASP A 640 4.27 20.19 30.17
CA ASP A 640 2.89 20.12 30.70
C ASP A 640 2.54 18.78 31.37
N ASN A 641 3.47 18.23 32.17
CA ASN A 641 3.35 16.92 32.83
C ASN A 641 3.14 15.73 31.88
N LYS A 642 3.42 15.89 30.58
CA LYS A 642 3.42 14.82 29.59
C LYS A 642 4.83 14.33 29.34
N VAL A 643 4.95 13.03 29.12
CA VAL A 643 6.19 12.31 28.81
C VAL A 643 6.08 11.69 27.42
N PRO A 644 7.18 11.65 26.64
CA PRO A 644 7.19 10.98 25.34
C PRO A 644 7.65 9.52 25.45
N ASP A 645 7.55 8.80 24.33
CA ASP A 645 8.23 7.53 24.11
C ASP A 645 9.36 7.72 23.10
N VAL A 646 10.48 7.01 23.28
CA VAL A 646 11.64 7.03 22.38
C VAL A 646 12.20 5.62 22.20
N GLY A 647 12.78 5.33 21.04
CA GLY A 647 13.42 4.05 20.82
C GLY A 647 14.36 4.01 19.63
N VAL A 648 15.10 2.90 19.55
CA VAL A 648 15.96 2.55 18.42
C VAL A 648 15.41 1.31 17.71
N ILE A 649 15.60 1.23 16.40
CA ILE A 649 15.08 0.15 15.55
C ILE A 649 16.24 -0.66 14.96
N ALA A 650 16.20 -1.99 15.12
CA ALA A 650 17.13 -2.93 14.50
C ALA A 650 16.39 -4.13 13.89
N GLN A 651 16.62 -4.46 12.61
CA GLN A 651 15.97 -5.56 11.88
C GLN A 651 14.43 -5.58 12.06
N GLY A 652 13.79 -4.42 11.99
CA GLY A 652 12.33 -4.31 12.19
C GLY A 652 11.84 -4.49 13.64
N TYR A 653 12.74 -4.68 14.61
CA TYR A 653 12.42 -4.65 16.04
C TYR A 653 12.68 -3.27 16.64
N THR A 654 11.78 -2.80 17.47
CA THR A 654 11.90 -1.55 18.23
C THR A 654 12.26 -1.87 19.66
N PHE A 655 13.36 -1.30 20.16
CA PHE A 655 13.64 -1.19 21.60
C PHE A 655 13.14 0.18 22.08
N GLU A 656 12.06 0.17 22.84
CA GLU A 656 11.31 1.34 23.27
C GLU A 656 11.51 1.61 24.77
N MET A 657 11.77 2.87 25.10
CA MET A 657 11.62 3.45 26.43
C MET A 657 10.37 4.33 26.42
N SER A 658 9.29 3.84 27.04
CA SER A 658 8.00 4.52 27.01
C SER A 658 7.66 5.15 28.35
N GLY A 659 7.40 6.46 28.28
CA GLY A 659 7.09 7.28 29.44
C GLY A 659 5.68 7.05 29.95
N GLU A 660 4.70 6.98 29.05
CA GLU A 660 3.29 6.85 29.45
C GLU A 660 3.02 5.48 30.10
N ASN A 661 3.59 4.40 29.54
CA ASN A 661 3.36 3.04 30.02
C ASN A 661 4.38 2.58 31.08
N LYS A 662 5.45 3.36 31.33
CA LYS A 662 6.49 3.11 32.35
C LYS A 662 7.19 1.75 32.20
N TRP A 663 7.79 1.54 31.03
CA TRP A 663 8.47 0.29 30.71
C TRP A 663 9.56 0.45 29.65
N LEU A 664 10.41 -0.57 29.61
CA LEU A 664 11.27 -0.93 28.50
C LEU A 664 10.66 -2.11 27.77
N ARG A 665 10.66 -2.08 26.43
CA ARG A 665 10.11 -3.17 25.61
C ARG A 665 10.90 -3.40 24.32
N ILE A 666 11.08 -4.67 23.94
CA ILE A 666 11.44 -5.07 22.58
C ILE A 666 10.19 -5.65 21.90
N ASN A 667 9.81 -5.12 20.75
CA ASN A 667 8.69 -5.64 19.95
C ASN A 667 8.91 -5.40 18.45
N SER A 668 8.24 -6.19 17.59
CA SER A 668 8.16 -5.93 16.14
C SER A 668 6.85 -5.24 15.74
N TRP A 669 5.75 -5.54 16.45
CA TRP A 669 4.41 -5.08 16.11
C TRP A 669 3.74 -4.34 17.28
N ILE A 670 3.94 -3.01 17.32
CA ILE A 670 3.58 -2.13 18.44
C ILE A 670 2.11 -2.28 18.93
N PRO A 671 1.08 -2.19 18.08
CA PRO A 671 -0.32 -2.27 18.54
C PRO A 671 -0.78 -3.68 18.92
N HIS A 672 0.10 -4.70 18.91
CA HIS A 672 -0.29 -6.08 19.12
C HIS A 672 0.34 -6.67 20.39
N ASP A 673 -0.51 -7.07 21.34
CA ASP A 673 -0.09 -7.64 22.62
C ASP A 673 0.10 -9.17 22.58
N LYS A 674 -0.26 -9.85 21.49
CA LYS A 674 -0.08 -11.31 21.36
C LYS A 674 1.16 -11.71 20.58
N ARG A 675 1.71 -10.82 19.72
CA ARG A 675 2.99 -11.06 19.04
C ARG A 675 4.08 -11.07 20.08
N TYR A 676 5.01 -12.03 19.97
CA TYR A 676 6.09 -12.18 20.94
C TYR A 676 6.83 -10.85 21.19
N PHE A 677 6.89 -10.44 22.47
CA PHE A 677 7.60 -9.27 22.95
C PHE A 677 8.23 -9.60 24.31
N VAL A 678 9.24 -8.83 24.73
CA VAL A 678 9.76 -8.85 26.11
C VAL A 678 9.67 -7.44 26.69
N SER A 679 9.34 -7.33 27.98
CA SER A 679 9.27 -6.03 28.65
C SER A 679 9.68 -6.08 30.11
N LYS A 680 10.12 -4.93 30.63
CA LYS A 680 10.47 -4.71 32.04
C LYS A 680 9.92 -3.37 32.50
N ALA A 681 9.31 -3.33 33.69
CA ALA A 681 8.87 -2.08 34.29
C ALA A 681 10.07 -1.13 34.48
N PHE A 682 9.90 0.12 34.06
CA PHE A 682 10.96 1.12 34.09
C PHE A 682 10.38 2.52 33.99
N GLU A 683 10.72 3.38 34.94
CA GLU A 683 10.36 4.79 34.93
C GLU A 683 11.64 5.60 34.80
N PHE A 684 11.77 6.34 33.70
CA PHE A 684 12.96 7.17 33.48
C PHE A 684 12.92 8.42 34.36
N VAL A 685 14.08 8.99 34.64
CA VAL A 685 14.20 10.30 35.28
C VAL A 685 14.05 11.38 34.20
N PRO A 686 13.04 12.28 34.29
CA PRO A 686 12.86 13.34 33.31
C PRO A 686 14.11 14.19 33.10
N ASN A 687 14.34 14.59 31.84
CA ASN A 687 15.49 15.41 31.45
C ASN A 687 16.88 14.77 31.71
N THR A 688 16.95 13.47 32.00
CA THR A 688 18.20 12.72 32.09
C THR A 688 18.54 12.11 30.73
N TRP A 689 19.83 12.16 30.37
CA TRP A 689 20.36 11.46 29.20
C TRP A 689 20.59 9.98 29.53
N TYR A 690 20.11 9.12 28.64
CA TYR A 690 20.34 7.69 28.67
C TYR A 690 20.99 7.23 27.37
N THR A 691 21.83 6.21 27.42
CA THR A 691 22.32 5.51 26.25
C THR A 691 21.47 4.24 26.05
N MET A 692 20.83 4.11 24.88
CA MET A 692 20.09 2.94 24.44
C MET A 692 20.94 2.11 23.49
N LYS A 693 20.95 0.79 23.65
CA LYS A 693 21.61 -0.15 22.73
C LYS A 693 20.66 -1.31 22.40
N LEU A 694 20.55 -1.65 21.13
CA LEU A 694 19.84 -2.83 20.62
C LEU A 694 20.73 -3.58 19.62
N LYS A 695 21.08 -4.82 19.97
CA LYS A 695 21.72 -5.79 19.09
C LYS A 695 20.66 -6.72 18.50
N ALA A 696 20.68 -6.91 17.18
CA ALA A 696 19.88 -7.92 16.48
C ALA A 696 20.80 -8.88 15.73
N ALA A 697 20.62 -10.19 15.92
CA ALA A 697 21.41 -11.22 15.25
C ALA A 697 20.53 -12.36 14.74
N ASN A 698 20.86 -12.90 13.58
CA ASN A 698 20.24 -14.10 13.01
C ASN A 698 21.04 -15.33 13.45
N VAL A 699 20.44 -16.19 14.29
CA VAL A 699 21.10 -17.38 14.84
C VAL A 699 20.16 -18.58 14.67
N ASP A 700 20.62 -19.62 13.97
CA ASP A 700 19.89 -20.88 13.75
C ASP A 700 18.44 -20.69 13.26
N GLY A 701 18.23 -19.75 12.33
CA GLY A 701 16.91 -19.44 11.77
C GLY A 701 15.99 -18.65 12.70
N LYS A 702 16.51 -18.04 13.77
CA LYS A 702 15.79 -17.17 14.71
C LYS A 702 16.46 -15.80 14.77
N ALA A 703 15.73 -14.81 15.29
CA ALA A 703 16.30 -13.51 15.65
C ALA A 703 16.57 -13.50 17.15
N VAL A 704 17.82 -13.24 17.53
CA VAL A 704 18.25 -13.03 18.92
C VAL A 704 18.47 -11.54 19.12
N LEU A 705 17.70 -10.96 20.03
CA LEU A 705 17.70 -9.54 20.32
C LEU A 705 18.20 -9.32 21.75
N GLN A 706 19.14 -8.41 21.92
CA GLN A 706 19.68 -8.04 23.22
C GLN A 706 19.68 -6.52 23.34
N ALA A 707 19.03 -6.01 24.39
CA ALA A 707 18.88 -4.58 24.59
C ALA A 707 19.29 -4.14 25.99
N LYS A 708 19.85 -2.93 26.08
CA LYS A 708 20.19 -2.33 27.37
C LYS A 708 20.11 -0.81 27.36
N LEU A 709 19.87 -0.27 28.55
CA LEU A 709 19.73 1.15 28.83
C LEU A 709 20.55 1.48 30.08
N TRP A 710 21.29 2.60 30.05
CA TRP A 710 21.98 3.14 31.21
C TRP A 710 22.10 4.67 31.10
N GLU A 711 22.36 5.36 32.20
CA GLU A 711 22.55 6.82 32.17
C GLU A 711 23.83 7.18 31.39
N ARG A 712 23.74 8.21 30.54
CA ARG A 712 24.87 8.68 29.73
C ARG A 712 26.04 9.09 30.64
N GLY A 713 27.24 8.65 30.30
CA GLY A 713 28.47 8.92 31.07
C GLY A 713 28.78 7.86 32.14
N GLN A 714 27.83 6.98 32.47
CA GLN A 714 28.11 5.80 33.29
C GLN A 714 28.72 4.67 32.44
N PRO A 715 29.51 3.75 33.04
CA PRO A 715 30.01 2.58 32.33
C PRO A 715 28.87 1.73 31.76
N GLU A 716 29.06 1.21 30.55
CA GLU A 716 28.11 0.28 29.93
C GLU A 716 27.92 -0.96 30.83
N PRO A 717 26.68 -1.33 31.18
CA PRO A 717 26.42 -2.53 31.96
C PRO A 717 26.90 -3.80 31.24
N SER A 718 27.51 -4.70 32.00
CA SER A 718 27.93 -6.02 31.51
C SER A 718 26.77 -6.94 31.17
N GLN A 719 25.64 -6.78 31.86
CA GLN A 719 24.42 -7.56 31.64
C GLN A 719 23.46 -6.85 30.69
N TRP A 720 22.76 -7.62 29.86
CA TRP A 720 21.66 -7.10 29.06
C TRP A 720 20.44 -6.81 29.94
N THR A 721 19.72 -5.73 29.63
CA THR A 721 18.50 -5.36 30.36
C THR A 721 17.31 -6.21 29.92
N LEU A 722 17.26 -6.51 28.62
CA LEU A 722 16.25 -7.35 27.97
C LEU A 722 16.94 -8.28 26.96
N GLU A 723 16.47 -9.51 26.90
CA GLU A 723 16.84 -10.49 25.87
C GLU A 723 15.58 -11.11 25.30
N MET A 724 15.54 -11.33 23.98
CA MET A 724 14.39 -11.88 23.28
C MET A 724 14.89 -12.82 22.17
N THR A 725 14.25 -13.97 22.01
CA THR A 725 14.45 -14.84 20.84
C THR A 725 13.14 -15.02 20.12
N ASP A 726 13.05 -14.52 18.89
CA ASP A 726 11.84 -14.61 18.08
C ASP A 726 11.90 -15.83 17.14
N PRO A 727 11.00 -16.82 17.30
CA PRO A 727 10.96 -18.00 16.43
C PRO A 727 10.36 -17.73 15.04
N ALA A 728 9.71 -16.59 14.82
CA ALA A 728 9.25 -16.15 13.50
C ALA A 728 9.95 -14.82 13.14
N PRO A 729 11.25 -14.86 12.84
CA PRO A 729 12.08 -13.66 12.89
C PRO A 729 11.89 -12.69 11.74
N ASN A 730 12.05 -11.40 12.03
CA ASN A 730 12.48 -10.44 11.03
C ASN A 730 13.99 -10.58 10.85
N THR A 731 14.40 -11.13 9.69
CA THR A 731 15.82 -11.42 9.43
C THR A 731 16.59 -10.24 8.87
N THR A 732 15.90 -9.20 8.41
CA THR A 732 16.47 -7.98 7.82
C THR A 732 15.64 -6.77 8.23
N GLY A 733 16.23 -5.58 8.11
CA GLY A 733 15.53 -4.30 8.26
C GLY A 733 16.53 -3.16 8.41
N SER A 734 16.12 -1.94 8.03
CA SER A 734 16.97 -0.76 8.17
C SER A 734 17.14 -0.36 9.65
N PRO A 735 18.34 0.08 10.07
CA PRO A 735 18.51 0.82 11.31
C PRO A 735 17.62 2.06 11.32
N GLY A 736 17.10 2.43 12.49
CA GLY A 736 16.12 3.50 12.57
C GLY A 736 15.87 4.04 13.96
N LEU A 737 15.05 5.09 14.03
CA LEU A 737 14.60 5.71 15.29
C LEU A 737 13.09 5.62 15.39
N PHE A 738 12.61 5.43 16.61
CA PHE A 738 11.22 5.52 17.01
C PHE A 738 11.04 6.70 17.96
N GLY A 739 9.93 7.41 17.83
CA GLY A 739 9.54 8.41 18.82
C GLY A 739 8.05 8.68 18.80
N ASN A 740 7.43 8.79 19.96
CA ASN A 740 6.04 9.21 20.11
C ASN A 740 6.01 10.42 21.02
N ALA A 741 5.78 11.58 20.44
CA ALA A 741 5.90 12.86 21.13
C ALA A 741 4.79 13.77 20.65
N THR A 742 3.71 13.80 21.43
CA THR A 742 2.52 14.62 21.18
C THR A 742 2.71 16.01 21.77
N ASN A 743 2.99 16.06 23.07
CA ASN A 743 3.13 17.32 23.83
C ASN A 743 4.49 17.44 24.51
N ALA A 744 5.40 16.49 24.32
CA ALA A 744 6.72 16.46 24.92
C ALA A 744 7.78 16.23 23.83
N GLU A 745 9.03 16.64 24.06
CA GLU A 745 10.10 16.52 23.08
C GLU A 745 11.07 15.36 23.42
N VAL A 746 11.62 14.77 22.38
CA VAL A 746 12.69 13.77 22.47
C VAL A 746 13.95 14.35 21.85
N TYR A 747 15.06 14.25 22.56
CA TYR A 747 16.39 14.63 22.06
C TYR A 747 17.23 13.38 21.82
N ILE A 748 17.94 13.36 20.70
CA ILE A 748 18.74 12.22 20.24
C ILE A 748 20.13 12.73 19.84
N ASP A 749 21.16 12.02 20.29
CA ASP A 749 22.57 12.33 20.03
C ASP A 749 23.38 11.02 19.90
N ASN A 750 24.61 11.10 19.39
CA ASN A 750 25.58 9.98 19.28
C ASN A 750 24.99 8.68 18.73
N VAL A 751 24.24 8.77 17.64
CA VAL A 751 23.69 7.58 16.98
C VAL A 751 24.83 6.82 16.31
N ALA A 752 24.98 5.54 16.63
CA ALA A 752 25.96 4.65 16.03
C ALA A 752 25.31 3.35 15.57
N VAL A 753 25.74 2.85 14.42
CA VAL A 753 25.34 1.53 13.91
C VAL A 753 26.59 0.76 13.53
N THR A 754 26.79 -0.42 14.11
CA THR A 754 27.98 -1.25 13.92
C THR A 754 27.59 -2.66 13.51
N PRO A 755 28.36 -3.33 12.62
CA PRO A 755 28.14 -4.75 12.39
C PRO A 755 28.36 -5.52 13.69
N ASN A 756 27.64 -6.63 13.86
CA ASN A 756 27.94 -7.55 14.95
C ASN A 756 29.27 -8.26 14.69
N GLU A 757 29.98 -8.58 15.77
CA GLU A 757 31.17 -9.44 15.75
C GLU A 757 30.83 -10.91 15.50
#